data_AF-A0A166JIZ4-F1
#
_entry.id   AF-A0A166JIZ4-F1
#
_cell.length_a   1.000
_cell.length_b   1.000
_cell.length_c   1.000
_cell.angle_alpha   90.00
_cell.angle_beta   90.00
_cell.angle_gamma   90.00
#
_symmetry.space_group_name_H-M   'P 1'
#
loop_
_entity.id
_entity.type
_entity.pdbx_description
1 polymer ?
#
loop_
_entity_poly.entity_id
_entity_poly.type
_entity_poly.pdbx_seq_one_letter_code
_entity_poly.pdbx_strand_id
1 'polypeptide(L)'
;MPPAPGSNTAPRQAQSRGRNERTAPSLPPLVLPDGPGLPSRPSAGSSSRAISSRPATGSSSRAGSSSAHRSSYVLPPLRFSDAMPPPAMPALALSSSAMPAPLRFSMDTAGLVPVLPAPPQPRTLPSRPPQPGSSQQHEPTPSSTSARPIKPLPSRTSSSVSSSAPKPARAPTPPPPFSFTTKDHLPLGYTAASLWGDTAIVCYDTGYIGPSPRHREPTGEVGMDGYTMEFEVSLYAQPYDKRAPFMGFTELPLACNREWLEFRDPSRADLSNRVAESDFQLSEAVKDDMHNLSWHLRRKYVEAEALLRLILREGALPKRCIERTIAEETNPPEKDSMRMLGCWLVLKELTLKSMADFTLVMRAWQRYTRITSAFLNFVGALVESVGRERFTALFPSEIEKAEYFVQRRKRRNLESQRRGVIFVGDDATKYQRFFRELRVPTYVRVTVDALNENAGIPLSATGTPRCSSERSESMTNVKQRDLPLAMYPPQSGAWNLQELLWRGVLPRDDSYQSSERRTAQFRRYENWEQDMKKHRVALVAKDAARRERFDVTKSDMGTSFEVYDWINQHAPTARRYLELRGTARPADMPKLLPDYAAADEEILHHLHYMPANGPHLATYLPPVHLFFGMKDEHRLATCLANMAWLMPILISRIAMARRPGSKIERFRVKDWRDILWGKGWTKEGFWEGGGKLFFGGSLEELAAAEGDVENPTKYGELPCGHEATVENIQGDRRLEHDMLVLLGQWQVLLFLPSLANPALLERAGVKGMVEVFKPTLENNHERRAPDPIVHHTPDFRIKHDIPEASREERNRQGKLILARIRDIVIADDGNVHPSGWTNEHSVEEIGSDTKRRVFLENFAQVLASSPHARWLDEQKGGTKGWWSTDRLKAYNGFQQVRGGRDTEDELQKHLFLRYVLTSLKTGHIPPEFFSIGSSYRFGYCAKECFKPVVVPAGMEYTDLLDEGESDDDYEGYTNEEW
;
A
#
# COMPACT_ATOMS: atom_id res chain seq x y z
N MET A 1 29.90 16.89 33.55
CA MET A 1 30.20 16.84 32.10
C MET A 1 29.17 15.93 31.43
N PRO A 2 28.75 16.21 30.18
CA PRO A 2 27.62 15.55 29.54
C PRO A 2 28.01 14.42 28.58
N PRO A 3 27.10 13.49 28.26
CA PRO A 3 27.12 12.77 26.98
C PRO A 3 26.48 13.63 25.88
N ALA A 4 27.11 13.69 24.72
CA ALA A 4 26.60 14.37 23.53
C ALA A 4 25.76 13.42 22.63
N PRO A 5 24.89 13.93 21.74
CA PRO A 5 23.81 13.14 21.13
C PRO A 5 24.03 12.78 19.65
N GLY A 6 23.16 11.89 19.14
CA GLY A 6 22.64 12.01 17.77
C GLY A 6 22.91 10.84 16.82
N SER A 7 21.86 10.09 16.49
CA SER A 7 21.74 9.38 15.20
C SER A 7 20.32 9.54 14.65
N ASN A 8 20.21 9.83 13.35
CA ASN A 8 19.00 10.40 12.75
C ASN A 8 17.84 9.42 12.59
N THR A 9 16.62 9.92 12.80
CA THR A 9 15.37 9.22 12.46
C THR A 9 15.19 9.06 10.95
N ALA A 10 14.80 7.86 10.53
CA ALA A 10 14.49 7.52 9.14
C ALA A 10 13.24 8.26 8.58
N PRO A 11 13.16 8.47 7.25
CA PRO A 11 11.99 9.11 6.63
C PRO A 11 10.79 8.17 6.58
N ARG A 12 9.64 8.61 7.13
CA ARG A 12 8.34 7.95 6.92
C ARG A 12 7.90 8.10 5.46
N GLN A 13 7.85 7.00 4.71
CA GLN A 13 7.16 6.98 3.41
C GLN A 13 5.64 7.03 3.60
N ALA A 14 4.98 7.94 2.89
CA ALA A 14 3.53 8.04 2.86
C ALA A 14 2.95 7.06 1.83
N GLN A 15 2.09 6.15 2.27
CA GLN A 15 1.32 5.28 1.36
C GLN A 15 0.04 5.99 0.88
N SER A 16 -0.02 6.31 -0.41
CA SER A 16 -1.23 6.79 -1.07
C SER A 16 -2.22 5.64 -1.30
N ARG A 17 -3.41 5.72 -0.71
CA ARG A 17 -4.51 4.76 -0.99
C ARG A 17 -5.11 5.00 -2.38
N GLY A 18 -4.96 4.04 -3.28
CA GLY A 18 -5.91 3.83 -4.37
C GLY A 18 -7.16 3.13 -3.83
N ARG A 19 -8.35 3.60 -4.24
CA ARG A 19 -9.65 3.10 -3.77
C ARG A 19 -10.35 2.36 -4.91
N ASN A 20 -10.70 1.10 -4.71
CA ASN A 20 -11.74 0.40 -5.46
C ASN A 20 -12.47 -0.56 -4.52
N GLU A 21 -13.77 -0.72 -4.75
CA GLU A 21 -14.71 -1.34 -3.81
C GLU A 21 -14.85 -2.85 -4.07
N ARG A 22 -14.89 -3.64 -2.99
CA ARG A 22 -15.79 -4.81 -2.86
C ARG A 22 -15.90 -5.25 -1.40
N THR A 23 -17.06 -5.77 -1.06
CA THR A 23 -17.56 -6.06 0.29
C THR A 23 -17.13 -7.43 0.80
N ALA A 24 -16.70 -7.50 2.06
CA ALA A 24 -16.66 -8.71 2.88
C ALA A 24 -16.87 -8.34 4.37
N PRO A 25 -17.59 -9.14 5.17
CA PRO A 25 -17.89 -8.83 6.57
C PRO A 25 -16.76 -9.25 7.50
N SER A 26 -16.52 -8.46 8.56
CA SER A 26 -15.62 -8.81 9.67
C SER A 26 -16.41 -9.22 10.92
N LEU A 27 -16.04 -10.35 11.50
CA LEU A 27 -16.54 -10.81 12.81
C LEU A 27 -15.84 -10.08 13.97
N PRO A 28 -16.48 -9.95 15.15
CA PRO A 28 -15.93 -9.26 16.31
C PRO A 28 -14.89 -10.10 17.08
N PRO A 29 -14.05 -9.48 17.94
CA PRO A 29 -13.04 -10.18 18.73
C PRO A 29 -13.65 -11.01 19.88
N LEU A 30 -13.03 -12.15 20.15
CA LEU A 30 -13.35 -13.00 21.30
C LEU A 30 -12.82 -12.41 22.62
N VAL A 31 -13.68 -12.42 23.64
CA VAL A 31 -13.34 -12.10 25.03
C VAL A 31 -13.18 -13.42 25.80
N LEU A 32 -12.12 -13.53 26.59
CA LEU A 32 -11.92 -14.61 27.57
C LEU A 32 -12.90 -14.48 28.74
N PRO A 33 -13.39 -15.60 29.27
CA PRO A 33 -13.56 -15.72 30.71
C PRO A 33 -12.91 -16.99 31.30
N ASP A 34 -12.56 -16.89 32.58
CA ASP A 34 -12.05 -17.97 33.40
C ASP A 34 -13.07 -19.11 33.62
N GLY A 35 -12.60 -20.25 34.15
CA GLY A 35 -13.44 -21.38 34.58
C GLY A 35 -14.18 -21.12 35.92
N PRO A 36 -14.58 -22.16 36.70
CA PRO A 36 -14.29 -23.60 36.57
C PRO A 36 -15.55 -24.50 36.57
N GLY A 37 -15.38 -25.83 36.39
CA GLY A 37 -16.48 -26.79 36.61
C GLY A 37 -16.26 -28.23 36.12
N LEU A 38 -15.63 -29.06 36.95
CA LEU A 38 -15.86 -30.53 36.99
C LEU A 38 -17.24 -30.80 37.63
N PRO A 39 -17.93 -31.98 37.47
CA PRO A 39 -17.30 -33.32 37.39
C PRO A 39 -17.99 -34.40 36.51
N SER A 40 -17.49 -35.64 36.64
CA SER A 40 -18.20 -36.93 36.47
C SER A 40 -18.23 -37.64 35.08
N ARG A 41 -17.29 -38.61 34.99
CA ARG A 41 -17.41 -40.01 34.49
C ARG A 41 -18.83 -40.66 34.56
N PRO A 42 -19.07 -41.88 33.97
CA PRO A 42 -18.29 -42.62 32.94
C PRO A 42 -19.11 -43.41 31.86
N SER A 43 -18.38 -43.96 30.88
CA SER A 43 -18.47 -45.33 30.30
C SER A 43 -19.71 -45.90 29.57
N ALA A 44 -19.36 -46.61 28.47
CA ALA A 44 -19.87 -47.90 27.99
C ALA A 44 -21.14 -47.97 27.09
N GLY A 45 -21.17 -49.02 26.26
CA GLY A 45 -22.30 -49.45 25.42
C GLY A 45 -22.29 -48.86 24.00
N SER A 46 -21.61 -49.43 22.99
CA SER A 46 -21.85 -50.72 22.31
C SER A 46 -23.09 -50.79 21.40
N SER A 47 -22.87 -51.33 20.19
CA SER A 47 -23.83 -52.08 19.37
C SER A 47 -24.67 -51.34 18.30
N SER A 48 -24.19 -51.48 17.05
CA SER A 48 -24.88 -52.22 15.95
C SER A 48 -26.19 -51.73 15.30
N ARG A 49 -26.16 -51.81 13.96
CA ARG A 49 -27.27 -51.92 12.97
C ARG A 49 -28.16 -50.66 12.84
N ALA A 50 -28.21 -49.97 11.70
CA ALA A 50 -28.51 -50.39 10.31
C ALA A 50 -30.03 -50.55 10.03
N ILE A 51 -30.41 -50.40 8.75
CA ILE A 51 -31.78 -50.22 8.20
C ILE A 51 -32.23 -48.74 8.33
N SER A 52 -32.14 -47.89 7.31
CA SER A 52 -32.68 -47.92 5.93
C SER A 52 -34.19 -47.67 5.83
N SER A 53 -34.58 -46.41 5.62
CA SER A 53 -35.60 -46.06 4.63
C SER A 53 -35.67 -44.53 4.38
N ARG A 54 -35.48 -44.17 3.10
CA ARG A 54 -36.08 -42.98 2.44
C ARG A 54 -37.60 -43.25 2.28
N PRO A 55 -38.49 -42.26 1.98
CA PRO A 55 -38.26 -41.22 0.96
C PRO A 55 -38.99 -39.85 1.13
N ALA A 56 -38.93 -39.04 0.05
CA ALA A 56 -39.98 -38.14 -0.46
C ALA A 56 -40.32 -36.84 0.36
N THR A 57 -39.90 -35.65 -0.08
CA THR A 57 -40.50 -34.72 -1.10
C THR A 57 -41.51 -33.71 -0.54
N GLY A 58 -41.42 -32.45 -1.01
CA GLY A 58 -42.23 -31.29 -0.59
C GLY A 58 -41.31 -30.18 -0.07
N SER A 59 -40.99 -29.07 -0.74
CA SER A 59 -41.75 -28.16 -1.62
C SER A 59 -42.71 -27.22 -0.86
N SER A 60 -42.76 -25.94 -1.30
CA SER A 60 -43.58 -24.83 -0.75
C SER A 60 -43.30 -24.45 0.71
N SER A 61 -42.61 -23.35 1.02
CA SER A 61 -43.04 -21.94 0.89
C SER A 61 -44.25 -21.53 1.76
N ARG A 62 -44.02 -20.74 2.81
CA ARG A 62 -44.56 -19.36 3.00
C ARG A 62 -44.27 -18.76 4.39
N ALA A 63 -44.08 -17.43 4.37
CA ALA A 63 -44.49 -16.43 5.38
C ALA A 63 -44.08 -16.55 6.87
N GLY A 64 -43.35 -15.54 7.33
CA GLY A 64 -43.94 -14.55 8.25
C GLY A 64 -43.58 -14.64 9.74
N SER A 65 -42.66 -13.76 10.17
CA SER A 65 -42.65 -13.03 11.46
C SER A 65 -41.35 -12.22 11.52
N SER A 66 -41.34 -10.90 11.29
CA SER A 66 -41.64 -9.84 12.26
C SER A 66 -40.88 -9.93 13.59
N SER A 67 -39.70 -9.30 13.65
CA SER A 67 -39.34 -8.48 14.81
C SER A 67 -38.51 -7.28 14.35
N ALA A 68 -38.93 -6.08 14.76
CA ALA A 68 -38.23 -4.84 14.47
C ALA A 68 -37.60 -4.34 15.77
N HIS A 69 -36.26 -4.25 15.79
CA HIS A 69 -35.57 -3.45 16.80
C HIS A 69 -34.77 -2.32 16.15
N ARG A 70 -35.29 -1.11 16.31
CA ARG A 70 -34.56 0.13 16.07
C ARG A 70 -33.37 0.19 17.03
N SER A 71 -32.19 0.60 16.53
CA SER A 71 -31.11 1.12 17.37
C SER A 71 -30.72 2.51 16.84
N SER A 72 -31.02 3.52 17.63
CA SER A 72 -30.74 4.93 17.34
C SER A 72 -29.41 5.34 17.97
N TYR A 73 -28.41 5.64 17.13
CA TYR A 73 -27.15 6.21 17.61
C TYR A 73 -27.30 7.72 17.89
N VAL A 74 -27.70 8.04 19.12
CA VAL A 74 -27.61 9.39 19.69
C VAL A 74 -26.17 9.59 20.20
N LEU A 75 -25.47 10.59 19.68
CA LEU A 75 -24.18 11.03 20.23
C LEU A 75 -24.39 12.04 21.38
N PRO A 76 -23.46 12.11 22.36
CA PRO A 76 -23.75 12.68 23.68
C PRO A 76 -23.83 14.22 23.68
N PRO A 77 -24.57 14.81 24.65
CA PRO A 77 -24.56 16.25 24.86
C PRO A 77 -23.21 16.71 25.40
N LEU A 78 -22.77 17.89 24.95
CA LEU A 78 -21.72 18.66 25.62
C LEU A 78 -22.19 18.97 27.05
N ARG A 79 -21.41 18.57 28.06
CA ARG A 79 -21.73 18.85 29.46
C ARG A 79 -21.57 20.33 29.74
N PHE A 80 -22.68 21.01 30.01
CA PHE A 80 -22.68 22.17 30.89
C PHE A 80 -22.80 21.64 32.32
N SER A 81 -21.92 22.10 33.21
CA SER A 81 -22.02 21.80 34.64
C SER A 81 -22.84 22.87 35.32
N ASP A 82 -24.00 22.50 35.85
CA ASP A 82 -24.76 23.35 36.77
C ASP A 82 -23.95 23.55 38.06
N ALA A 83 -23.51 24.79 38.31
CA ALA A 83 -22.85 25.19 39.54
C ALA A 83 -23.76 26.12 40.35
N MET A 84 -24.34 25.60 41.44
CA MET A 84 -24.94 26.40 42.51
C MET A 84 -23.85 27.22 43.25
N PRO A 85 -24.20 28.34 43.90
CA PRO A 85 -23.24 29.39 44.24
C PRO A 85 -22.44 29.11 45.52
N PRO A 86 -21.23 29.69 45.67
CA PRO A 86 -20.50 29.69 46.93
C PRO A 86 -21.07 30.73 47.92
N PRO A 87 -20.95 30.50 49.25
CA PRO A 87 -21.35 31.45 50.27
C PRO A 87 -20.35 32.61 50.43
N ALA A 88 -20.77 33.67 51.12
CA ALA A 88 -20.07 34.95 51.16
C ALA A 88 -19.13 35.15 52.39
N MET A 89 -18.02 35.87 52.14
CA MET A 89 -17.29 36.74 53.10
C MET A 89 -16.52 36.07 54.26
N PRO A 90 -15.55 36.77 54.93
CA PRO A 90 -15.21 38.20 54.85
C PRO A 90 -13.75 38.55 54.51
N ALA A 91 -13.50 39.84 54.34
CA ALA A 91 -12.20 40.46 54.06
C ALA A 91 -11.34 40.69 55.32
N LEU A 92 -10.04 40.96 55.12
CA LEU A 92 -9.21 41.81 55.99
C LEU A 92 -8.09 42.50 55.16
N ALA A 93 -7.54 43.60 55.68
CA ALA A 93 -6.81 44.60 54.92
C ALA A 93 -5.32 44.74 55.34
N LEU A 94 -4.64 45.78 54.81
CA LEU A 94 -3.31 46.31 55.20
C LEU A 94 -2.10 45.53 54.59
N SER A 95 -0.95 46.14 54.25
CA SER A 95 -0.53 47.56 54.21
C SER A 95 0.86 47.75 53.55
N SER A 96 1.03 48.83 52.77
CA SER A 96 2.22 49.71 52.63
C SER A 96 3.61 49.21 52.15
N SER A 97 4.29 50.14 51.44
CA SER A 97 5.75 50.29 51.23
C SER A 97 6.47 49.30 50.28
N ALA A 98 7.59 49.65 49.63
CA ALA A 98 8.09 50.94 49.12
C ALA A 98 9.22 50.65 48.10
N MET A 99 9.47 51.54 47.15
CA MET A 99 10.64 51.49 46.24
C MET A 99 11.96 51.70 47.03
N PRO A 100 13.10 51.16 46.57
CA PRO A 100 13.94 51.94 45.65
C PRO A 100 14.69 51.15 44.55
N ALA A 101 14.95 51.85 43.45
CA ALA A 101 16.08 51.66 42.54
C ALA A 101 17.05 52.87 42.72
N PRO A 102 18.13 53.06 41.95
CA PRO A 102 19.05 52.17 41.22
C PRO A 102 20.52 52.38 41.73
N LEU A 103 21.56 52.25 40.86
CA LEU A 103 23.02 52.62 40.95
C LEU A 103 23.99 51.40 40.88
N ARG A 104 25.24 51.46 40.36
CA ARG A 104 25.90 52.20 39.24
C ARG A 104 27.38 51.73 39.10
N PHE A 105 27.94 51.63 37.88
CA PHE A 105 29.40 51.54 37.51
C PHE A 105 30.24 50.37 38.10
N SER A 106 31.47 50.02 37.67
CA SER A 106 32.47 50.50 36.68
C SER A 106 33.12 49.25 36.01
N MET A 107 33.50 49.16 34.73
CA MET A 107 34.56 49.83 33.93
C MET A 107 36.01 49.71 34.44
N ASP A 108 36.85 49.04 33.64
CA ASP A 108 38.28 49.28 33.36
C ASP A 108 38.76 48.27 32.28
N THR A 109 39.42 48.53 31.14
CA THR A 109 39.83 49.74 30.38
C THR A 109 41.35 50.07 30.29
N ALA A 110 42.14 49.18 29.65
CA ALA A 110 43.44 49.51 29.03
C ALA A 110 43.59 48.70 27.71
N GLY A 111 44.02 49.21 26.55
CA GLY A 111 44.76 50.43 26.20
C GLY A 111 46.08 50.00 25.53
N LEU A 112 46.26 50.08 24.20
CA LEU A 112 46.67 51.29 23.45
C LEU A 112 46.44 51.13 21.91
N VAL A 113 46.68 52.22 21.17
CA VAL A 113 46.30 52.54 19.76
C VAL A 113 47.50 53.25 19.08
N PRO A 114 47.62 53.51 17.73
CA PRO A 114 47.03 52.96 16.49
C PRO A 114 48.09 52.40 15.50
N VAL A 115 47.68 52.00 14.27
CA VAL A 115 48.18 52.52 12.96
C VAL A 115 47.45 51.83 11.79
N LEU A 116 47.05 52.59 10.76
CA LEU A 116 46.50 52.10 9.47
C LEU A 116 47.63 51.84 8.46
N PRO A 117 47.52 50.82 7.57
CA PRO A 117 47.19 51.17 6.18
C PRO A 117 46.36 50.12 5.37
N ALA A 118 45.78 50.63 4.27
CA ALA A 118 45.32 50.06 2.98
C ALA A 118 45.16 48.53 2.73
N PRO A 119 44.20 48.12 1.86
CA PRO A 119 43.90 46.72 1.57
C PRO A 119 44.80 46.08 0.47
N PRO A 120 45.14 44.78 0.58
CA PRO A 120 45.80 44.03 -0.50
C PRO A 120 44.80 43.38 -1.47
N GLN A 121 45.18 43.35 -2.75
CA GLN A 121 44.45 42.67 -3.84
C GLN A 121 44.54 41.13 -3.77
N PRO A 122 43.62 40.38 -4.42
CA PRO A 122 43.64 38.93 -4.44
C PRO A 122 44.84 38.38 -5.24
N ARG A 123 45.60 37.46 -4.64
CA ARG A 123 46.66 36.72 -5.34
C ARG A 123 46.15 35.39 -5.92
N THR A 124 46.72 35.08 -7.08
CA THR A 124 46.49 33.92 -7.94
C THR A 124 46.80 32.57 -7.28
N LEU A 125 46.06 31.55 -7.70
CA LEU A 125 46.32 30.13 -7.40
C LEU A 125 47.60 29.64 -8.13
N PRO A 126 48.49 28.90 -7.45
CA PRO A 126 49.56 28.16 -8.11
C PRO A 126 49.11 26.74 -8.54
N SER A 127 49.77 26.26 -9.58
CA SER A 127 49.57 24.97 -10.25
C SER A 127 49.91 23.74 -9.39
N ARG A 128 49.21 22.62 -9.66
CA ARG A 128 49.48 21.29 -9.06
C ARG A 128 50.49 20.52 -9.94
N PRO A 129 51.51 19.85 -9.37
CA PRO A 129 52.55 19.14 -10.13
C PRO A 129 52.10 17.78 -10.68
N PRO A 130 52.82 17.22 -11.68
CA PRO A 130 52.44 15.99 -12.39
C PRO A 130 52.86 14.71 -11.65
N GLN A 131 52.22 13.58 -11.98
CA GLN A 131 52.72 12.24 -11.69
C GLN A 131 53.22 11.55 -12.98
N PRO A 132 54.26 10.71 -12.90
CA PRO A 132 54.83 10.03 -14.05
C PRO A 132 53.98 8.81 -14.47
N GLY A 133 54.00 8.48 -15.75
CA GLY A 133 53.41 7.23 -16.26
C GLY A 133 54.43 6.10 -16.36
N SER A 134 53.93 4.91 -16.68
CA SER A 134 54.70 3.87 -17.37
C SER A 134 53.87 3.27 -18.49
N SER A 135 54.42 3.31 -19.69
CA SER A 135 53.82 2.74 -20.91
C SER A 135 54.02 1.22 -20.95
N GLN A 136 53.08 0.51 -21.56
CA GLN A 136 53.43 -0.50 -22.57
C GLN A 136 52.50 -0.36 -23.78
N GLN A 137 53.05 -0.63 -24.96
CA GLN A 137 52.46 -0.36 -26.28
C GLN A 137 52.04 -1.65 -27.00
N HIS A 138 51.65 -1.51 -28.28
CA HIS A 138 51.19 -2.53 -29.25
C HIS A 138 49.71 -2.93 -29.12
N GLU A 139 48.90 -2.96 -30.19
CA GLU A 139 49.09 -2.51 -31.58
C GLU A 139 47.70 -2.37 -32.26
N PRO A 140 47.47 -1.45 -33.24
CA PRO A 140 46.15 -1.27 -33.84
C PRO A 140 46.03 -1.89 -35.24
N THR A 141 44.99 -2.71 -35.46
CA THR A 141 44.44 -2.97 -36.81
C THR A 141 42.91 -2.97 -36.78
N PRO A 142 42.23 -2.68 -37.91
CA PRO A 142 40.94 -1.99 -37.88
C PRO A 142 39.74 -2.89 -38.17
N SER A 143 38.55 -2.46 -37.73
CA SER A 143 37.27 -2.92 -38.25
C SER A 143 36.22 -1.81 -38.15
N SER A 144 36.12 -1.02 -39.22
CA SER A 144 35.12 0.05 -39.34
C SER A 144 33.75 -0.52 -39.76
N THR A 145 32.83 -0.67 -38.81
CA THR A 145 31.43 -0.91 -39.15
C THR A 145 30.71 0.43 -39.29
N SER A 146 30.41 0.80 -40.53
CA SER A 146 29.76 2.06 -40.89
C SER A 146 28.40 2.23 -40.19
N ALA A 147 28.29 3.26 -39.33
CA ALA A 147 27.01 3.68 -38.78
C ALA A 147 26.19 4.40 -39.86
N ARG A 148 25.08 3.79 -40.30
CA ARG A 148 24.16 4.40 -41.26
C ARG A 148 23.52 5.67 -40.65
N PRO A 149 23.46 6.80 -41.39
CA PRO A 149 22.69 7.95 -40.95
C PRO A 149 21.19 7.64 -41.01
N ILE A 150 20.50 7.83 -39.89
CA ILE A 150 19.04 7.68 -39.80
C ILE A 150 18.39 8.82 -40.58
N LYS A 151 17.58 8.48 -41.59
CA LYS A 151 16.78 9.46 -42.34
C LYS A 151 15.73 10.10 -41.42
N PRO A 152 15.51 11.43 -41.47
CA PRO A 152 14.37 12.04 -40.81
C PRO A 152 13.06 11.63 -41.50
N LEU A 153 12.07 11.20 -40.72
CA LEU A 153 10.70 10.97 -41.20
C LEU A 153 9.97 12.30 -41.45
N PRO A 154 8.97 12.33 -42.36
CA PRO A 154 8.38 13.57 -42.84
C PRO A 154 7.51 14.29 -41.81
N SER A 155 7.59 15.61 -41.83
CA SER A 155 6.79 16.54 -41.03
C SER A 155 5.30 16.37 -41.29
N ARG A 156 4.57 15.97 -40.25
CA ARG A 156 3.11 15.89 -40.25
C ARG A 156 2.52 17.30 -40.21
N THR A 157 1.54 17.57 -41.08
CA THR A 157 0.90 18.88 -41.26
C THR A 157 0.29 19.41 -39.96
N SER A 158 0.85 20.52 -39.45
CA SER A 158 0.28 21.29 -38.35
C SER A 158 -0.86 22.18 -38.85
N SER A 159 -2.06 21.99 -38.31
CA SER A 159 -3.17 22.92 -38.51
C SER A 159 -2.86 24.28 -37.87
N SER A 160 -2.98 25.35 -38.65
CA SER A 160 -2.75 26.72 -38.21
C SER A 160 -3.88 27.22 -37.33
N VAL A 161 -3.69 27.23 -36.01
CA VAL A 161 -4.52 28.01 -35.09
C VAL A 161 -3.87 29.38 -34.91
N SER A 162 -4.56 30.43 -35.36
CA SER A 162 -4.07 31.81 -35.31
C SER A 162 -3.91 32.31 -33.87
N SER A 163 -2.69 32.72 -33.50
CA SER A 163 -2.45 33.40 -32.23
C SER A 163 -3.04 34.82 -32.27
N SER A 164 -4.24 34.99 -31.72
CA SER A 164 -4.77 36.33 -31.44
C SER A 164 -4.10 36.90 -30.19
N ALA A 165 -3.54 38.11 -30.32
CA ALA A 165 -2.96 38.82 -29.18
C ALA A 165 -4.04 39.12 -28.12
N PRO A 166 -3.73 39.04 -26.81
CA PRO A 166 -4.71 39.27 -25.77
C PRO A 166 -5.19 40.73 -25.80
N LYS A 167 -6.50 40.93 -25.95
CA LYS A 167 -7.12 42.26 -25.81
C LYS A 167 -6.86 42.79 -24.39
N PRO A 168 -6.53 44.09 -24.22
CA PRO A 168 -6.45 44.69 -22.90
C PRO A 168 -7.79 44.58 -22.19
N ALA A 169 -7.78 44.12 -20.94
CA ALA A 169 -8.98 44.00 -20.14
C ALA A 169 -9.60 45.40 -19.91
N ARG A 170 -10.89 45.57 -20.22
CA ARG A 170 -11.63 46.77 -19.84
C ARG A 170 -11.60 46.90 -18.31
N ALA A 171 -11.17 48.06 -17.81
CA ALA A 171 -11.33 48.40 -16.40
C ALA A 171 -12.81 48.27 -16.00
N PRO A 172 -13.12 47.70 -14.82
CA PRO A 172 -14.50 47.58 -14.35
C PRO A 172 -15.08 48.98 -14.13
N THR A 173 -16.23 49.25 -14.75
CA THR A 173 -16.99 50.49 -14.52
C THR A 173 -17.35 50.59 -13.03
N PRO A 174 -17.10 51.72 -12.34
CA PRO A 174 -17.53 51.88 -10.95
C PRO A 174 -19.06 51.76 -10.84
N PRO A 175 -19.58 51.24 -9.71
CA PRO A 175 -21.01 51.17 -9.49
C PRO A 175 -21.63 52.58 -9.50
N PRO A 176 -22.86 52.75 -10.02
CA PRO A 176 -23.52 54.05 -10.04
C PRO A 176 -23.74 54.58 -8.61
N PRO A 177 -23.75 55.91 -8.41
CA PRO A 177 -24.05 56.49 -7.10
C PRO A 177 -25.44 56.06 -6.63
N PHE A 178 -25.57 55.75 -5.33
CA PHE A 178 -26.83 55.31 -4.74
C PHE A 178 -27.90 56.40 -4.87
N SER A 179 -28.97 56.11 -5.60
CA SER A 179 -30.18 56.92 -5.58
C SER A 179 -30.86 56.76 -4.22
N PHE A 180 -30.90 57.84 -3.43
CA PHE A 180 -31.69 57.89 -2.20
C PHE A 180 -33.18 57.87 -2.54
N THR A 181 -33.98 57.20 -1.71
CA THR A 181 -35.45 57.21 -1.81
C THR A 181 -35.96 58.63 -1.67
N THR A 182 -36.52 59.17 -2.76
CA THR A 182 -37.11 60.51 -2.76
C THR A 182 -38.50 60.47 -2.15
N LYS A 183 -38.62 60.90 -0.88
CA LYS A 183 -39.87 61.18 -0.16
C LYS A 183 -40.80 60.00 0.18
N ASP A 184 -40.41 58.76 -0.08
CA ASP A 184 -41.19 57.61 0.38
C ASP A 184 -41.16 57.45 1.91
N HIS A 185 -42.30 57.09 2.50
CA HIS A 185 -42.47 56.97 3.94
C HIS A 185 -41.54 55.93 4.58
N LEU A 186 -40.92 56.30 5.70
CA LEU A 186 -40.17 55.36 6.55
C LEU A 186 -41.10 54.23 7.03
N PRO A 187 -40.69 52.95 6.94
CA PRO A 187 -41.45 51.85 7.51
C PRO A 187 -41.74 52.07 9.00
N LEU A 188 -42.95 51.76 9.45
CA LEU A 188 -43.36 51.96 10.84
C LEU A 188 -42.61 51.04 11.82
N GLY A 189 -42.47 51.52 13.06
CA GLY A 189 -41.89 50.75 14.17
C GLY A 189 -40.36 50.68 14.18
N TYR A 190 -39.69 51.79 13.84
CA TYR A 190 -38.27 51.98 14.17
C TYR A 190 -38.09 52.20 15.68
N THR A 191 -36.91 51.87 16.19
CA THR A 191 -36.58 51.93 17.63
C THR A 191 -35.63 53.06 17.99
N ALA A 192 -34.76 53.49 17.08
CA ALA A 192 -33.95 54.71 17.23
C ALA A 192 -33.48 55.22 15.86
N ALA A 193 -33.00 56.46 15.83
CA ALA A 193 -32.36 57.07 14.66
C ALA A 193 -31.09 57.83 15.08
N SER A 194 -30.09 57.91 14.21
CA SER A 194 -28.86 58.67 14.45
C SER A 194 -28.28 59.25 13.16
N LEU A 195 -27.43 60.27 13.28
CA LEU A 195 -26.67 60.80 12.16
C LEU A 195 -25.53 59.84 11.78
N TRP A 196 -25.37 59.62 10.49
CA TRP A 196 -24.47 58.64 9.89
C TRP A 196 -23.80 59.25 8.66
N GLY A 197 -22.74 60.04 8.89
CA GLY A 197 -22.18 60.94 7.88
C GLY A 197 -23.22 61.99 7.47
N ASP A 198 -23.31 62.27 6.17
CA ASP A 198 -24.27 63.24 5.58
C ASP A 198 -25.71 62.68 5.47
N THR A 199 -25.99 61.57 6.13
CA THR A 199 -27.26 60.84 6.09
C THR A 199 -27.71 60.47 7.49
N ALA A 200 -28.96 60.04 7.67
CA ALA A 200 -29.39 59.40 8.90
C ALA A 200 -29.50 57.88 8.72
N ILE A 201 -29.33 57.14 9.82
CA ILE A 201 -29.65 55.72 9.91
C ILE A 201 -30.78 55.52 10.90
N VAL A 202 -31.79 54.75 10.50
CA VAL A 202 -32.96 54.40 11.30
C VAL A 202 -32.91 52.90 11.58
N CYS A 203 -32.90 52.49 12.85
CA CYS A 203 -32.76 51.08 13.22
C CYS A 203 -34.10 50.48 13.68
N TYR A 204 -34.26 49.19 13.41
CA TYR A 204 -35.45 48.40 13.69
C TYR A 204 -35.05 47.11 14.42
N ASP A 205 -35.86 46.75 15.41
CA ASP A 205 -35.69 45.53 16.20
C ASP A 205 -34.32 45.48 16.94
N THR A 206 -33.70 46.64 17.13
CA THR A 206 -32.48 46.86 17.93
C THR A 206 -32.38 48.31 18.41
N GLY A 207 -31.78 48.54 19.59
CA GLY A 207 -31.38 49.87 20.05
C GLY A 207 -29.91 50.20 19.80
N TYR A 208 -29.12 49.26 19.25
CA TYR A 208 -27.71 49.48 18.98
C TYR A 208 -27.51 50.13 17.62
N ILE A 209 -26.89 51.31 17.59
CA ILE A 209 -26.42 51.96 16.37
C ILE A 209 -24.89 51.92 16.39
N GLY A 210 -24.26 51.47 15.30
CA GLY A 210 -22.79 51.36 15.22
C GLY A 210 -22.06 52.71 15.16
N PRO A 211 -20.72 52.71 15.17
CA PRO A 211 -19.93 53.90 14.86
C PRO A 211 -20.19 54.33 13.41
N SER A 212 -20.35 55.63 13.19
CA SER A 212 -20.48 56.19 11.84
C SER A 212 -19.11 56.21 11.14
N PRO A 213 -18.97 55.70 9.91
CA PRO A 213 -17.72 55.62 9.15
C PRO A 213 -17.35 56.98 8.51
N ARG A 214 -17.40 58.06 9.30
CA ARG A 214 -17.31 59.50 8.92
C ARG A 214 -16.26 59.80 7.84
N HIS A 215 -16.64 59.82 6.56
CA HIS A 215 -15.80 60.22 5.40
C HIS A 215 -14.37 59.67 5.39
N ARG A 216 -14.11 58.59 6.11
CA ARG A 216 -12.79 57.99 6.28
C ARG A 216 -12.69 56.82 5.32
N GLU A 217 -11.77 56.93 4.38
CA GLU A 217 -11.36 55.77 3.62
C GLU A 217 -10.72 54.76 4.59
N PRO A 218 -11.07 53.47 4.52
CA PRO A 218 -10.56 52.46 5.44
C PRO A 218 -9.06 52.22 5.17
N THR A 219 -8.19 52.86 5.94
CA THR A 219 -6.72 52.84 5.80
C THR A 219 -6.06 51.48 6.06
N GLY A 220 -6.86 50.45 6.32
CA GLY A 220 -6.42 49.14 6.79
C GLY A 220 -5.98 49.12 8.26
N GLU A 221 -6.42 50.11 9.05
CA GLU A 221 -6.15 50.20 10.49
C GLU A 221 -6.74 49.02 11.28
N VAL A 222 -5.96 48.53 12.25
CA VAL A 222 -6.30 47.40 13.12
C VAL A 222 -6.23 47.86 14.56
N GLY A 223 -7.29 47.62 15.33
CA GLY A 223 -7.34 47.92 16.76
C GLY A 223 -6.47 46.98 17.58
N MET A 224 -6.22 47.30 18.85
CA MET A 224 -5.44 46.48 19.78
C MET A 224 -5.99 45.05 19.99
N ASP A 225 -7.24 44.80 19.64
CA ASP A 225 -7.90 43.49 19.68
C ASP A 225 -7.82 42.71 18.35
N GLY A 226 -7.21 43.26 17.30
CA GLY A 226 -7.06 42.63 15.99
C GLY A 226 -8.23 42.82 15.02
N TYR A 227 -9.28 43.55 15.40
CA TYR A 227 -10.39 43.89 14.51
C TYR A 227 -10.10 45.18 13.73
N THR A 228 -10.75 45.39 12.59
CA THR A 228 -10.55 46.61 11.78
C THR A 228 -11.36 47.82 12.26
N MET A 229 -11.37 48.05 13.58
CA MET A 229 -12.05 49.18 14.22
C MET A 229 -13.49 49.34 13.70
N GLU A 230 -13.96 50.57 13.45
CA GLU A 230 -15.29 50.88 12.88
C GLU A 230 -15.62 50.22 11.52
N PHE A 231 -14.64 49.66 10.83
CA PHE A 231 -14.80 48.97 9.54
C PHE A 231 -14.98 47.44 9.67
N GLU A 232 -15.01 46.89 10.89
CA GLU A 232 -15.07 45.43 11.10
C GLU A 232 -16.42 44.83 10.64
N VAL A 233 -16.38 44.22 9.45
CA VAL A 233 -17.53 43.61 8.76
C VAL A 233 -18.17 42.45 9.53
N SER A 234 -17.49 41.87 10.52
CA SER A 234 -18.08 40.81 11.36
C SER A 234 -18.81 41.33 12.61
N LEU A 235 -18.68 42.61 12.95
CA LEU A 235 -19.24 43.21 14.17
C LEU A 235 -20.29 44.30 13.88
N TYR A 236 -20.15 45.03 12.77
CA TYR A 236 -21.04 46.14 12.42
C TYR A 236 -21.86 45.85 11.18
N ALA A 237 -23.12 46.29 11.17
CA ALA A 237 -24.01 46.15 10.04
C ALA A 237 -23.39 46.80 8.79
N GLN A 238 -23.53 46.12 7.65
CA GLN A 238 -23.03 46.56 6.35
C GLN A 238 -24.19 46.80 5.39
N PRO A 239 -24.00 47.56 4.30
CA PRO A 239 -24.98 47.65 3.22
C PRO A 239 -25.39 46.28 2.69
N TYR A 240 -26.65 46.13 2.29
CA TYR A 240 -27.19 44.87 1.80
C TYR A 240 -26.52 44.40 0.49
N ASP A 241 -25.79 43.30 0.55
CA ASP A 241 -25.36 42.53 -0.62
C ASP A 241 -26.40 41.44 -0.94
N LYS A 242 -27.09 41.57 -2.07
CA LYS A 242 -28.03 40.56 -2.61
C LYS A 242 -27.38 39.19 -2.80
N ARG A 243 -26.06 39.16 -3.01
CA ARG A 243 -25.27 37.92 -3.13
C ARG A 243 -24.89 37.31 -1.79
N ALA A 244 -25.19 37.98 -0.67
CA ALA A 244 -24.82 37.52 0.67
C ALA A 244 -25.82 37.90 1.78
N PRO A 245 -27.12 37.65 1.61
CA PRO A 245 -28.14 37.94 2.62
C PRO A 245 -27.84 37.26 3.97
N PHE A 246 -27.14 36.12 3.95
CA PHE A 246 -26.67 35.44 5.16
C PHE A 246 -25.76 36.30 6.05
N MET A 247 -25.09 37.33 5.55
CA MET A 247 -24.20 38.18 6.35
C MET A 247 -24.95 38.92 7.48
N GLY A 248 -26.25 39.18 7.32
CA GLY A 248 -27.10 39.69 8.39
C GLY A 248 -27.24 38.74 9.59
N PHE A 249 -27.10 37.43 9.36
CA PHE A 249 -27.21 36.37 10.37
C PHE A 249 -25.90 36.14 11.13
N THR A 250 -24.85 36.93 10.87
CA THR A 250 -23.59 36.91 11.60
C THR A 250 -23.84 37.18 13.07
N GLU A 251 -23.47 36.22 13.91
CA GLU A 251 -23.63 36.31 15.36
C GLU A 251 -22.56 37.20 15.98
N LEU A 252 -22.94 37.89 17.05
CA LEU A 252 -22.09 38.81 17.78
C LEU A 252 -21.54 38.15 19.06
N PRO A 253 -20.34 38.57 19.52
CA PRO A 253 -19.85 38.21 20.84
C PRO A 253 -20.78 38.82 21.91
N LEU A 254 -21.18 37.99 22.87
CA LEU A 254 -22.02 38.28 24.03
C LEU A 254 -21.39 37.67 25.28
N ALA A 255 -21.81 38.11 26.46
CA ALA A 255 -21.27 37.59 27.72
C ALA A 255 -21.32 36.04 27.83
N CYS A 256 -22.40 35.40 27.36
CA CYS A 256 -22.59 33.94 27.40
C CYS A 256 -21.72 33.14 26.41
N ASN A 257 -21.22 33.75 25.33
CA ASN A 257 -20.43 33.08 24.30
C ASN A 257 -19.02 33.65 24.13
N ARG A 258 -18.64 34.67 24.93
CA ARG A 258 -17.35 35.37 24.85
C ARG A 258 -16.15 34.45 25.08
N GLU A 259 -16.32 33.30 25.71
CA GLU A 259 -15.26 32.30 25.91
C GLU A 259 -15.12 31.30 24.75
N TRP A 260 -16.07 31.26 23.80
CA TRP A 260 -15.97 30.35 22.66
C TRP A 260 -14.88 30.84 21.71
N LEU A 261 -14.13 29.92 21.10
CA LEU A 261 -13.05 30.24 20.17
C LEU A 261 -13.47 31.16 19.02
N GLU A 262 -14.71 31.03 18.54
CA GLU A 262 -15.28 31.85 17.46
C GLU A 262 -15.54 33.32 17.84
N PHE A 263 -15.44 33.68 19.14
CA PHE A 263 -15.74 35.00 19.69
C PHE A 263 -14.63 35.60 20.59
N ARG A 264 -13.86 34.77 21.30
CA ARG A 264 -12.92 35.23 22.35
C ARG A 264 -11.70 35.99 21.81
N ASP A 265 -11.07 36.76 22.67
CA ASP A 265 -9.88 37.54 22.32
C ASP A 265 -8.64 36.62 22.21
N PRO A 266 -7.84 36.67 21.12
CA PRO A 266 -6.61 35.90 20.99
C PRO A 266 -5.60 36.27 22.10
N SER A 267 -5.06 35.25 22.76
CA SER A 267 -4.30 35.42 24.00
C SER A 267 -2.99 34.62 23.98
N ARG A 268 -2.06 34.92 24.90
CA ARG A 268 -0.85 34.10 25.07
C ARG A 268 -1.16 32.69 25.59
N ALA A 269 -2.31 32.46 26.24
CA ALA A 269 -2.74 31.13 26.69
C ALA A 269 -3.10 30.20 25.51
N ASP A 270 -3.28 30.75 24.31
CA ASP A 270 -3.54 29.99 23.08
C ASP A 270 -2.26 29.45 22.44
N LEU A 271 -1.09 29.83 22.96
CA LEU A 271 0.21 29.45 22.43
C LEU A 271 0.75 28.20 23.13
N SER A 272 1.62 27.48 22.42
CA SER A 272 2.35 26.33 22.95
C SER A 272 3.51 26.80 23.84
N ASN A 273 3.54 26.36 25.09
CA ASN A 273 4.65 26.59 26.04
C ASN A 273 6.00 25.94 25.62
N ARG A 274 6.07 25.29 24.44
CA ARG A 274 7.22 24.46 24.02
C ARG A 274 8.18 25.15 23.05
N VAL A 275 7.89 26.37 22.61
CA VAL A 275 8.68 27.07 21.58
C VAL A 275 9.45 28.23 22.21
N ALA A 276 10.52 28.68 21.54
CA ALA A 276 11.30 29.84 21.98
C ALA A 276 10.41 31.11 22.05
N GLU A 277 10.80 32.11 22.85
CA GLU A 277 9.99 33.32 23.09
C GLU A 277 9.67 34.14 21.81
N SER A 278 10.36 33.88 20.70
CA SER A 278 10.13 34.47 19.37
C SER A 278 9.06 33.77 18.52
N ASP A 279 8.64 32.57 18.89
CA ASP A 279 7.99 31.62 17.97
C ASP A 279 6.54 31.33 18.39
N PHE A 280 5.61 31.96 17.70
CA PHE A 280 4.18 31.91 18.01
C PHE A 280 3.52 30.73 17.30
N GLN A 281 3.35 29.62 18.03
CA GLN A 281 2.62 28.43 17.55
C GLN A 281 1.42 28.15 18.46
N LEU A 282 0.27 27.80 17.85
CA LEU A 282 -0.96 27.44 18.55
C LEU A 282 -0.76 26.20 19.46
N SER A 283 -1.38 26.18 20.64
CA SER A 283 -1.37 25.05 21.58
C SER A 283 -2.19 23.87 21.02
N GLU A 284 -1.86 22.63 21.41
CA GLU A 284 -2.53 21.43 20.86
C GLU A 284 -4.03 21.39 21.17
N ALA A 285 -4.45 21.79 22.38
CA ALA A 285 -5.88 21.88 22.73
C ALA A 285 -6.63 22.84 21.79
N VAL A 286 -6.09 24.04 21.55
CA VAL A 286 -6.74 25.02 20.65
C VAL A 286 -6.64 24.59 19.18
N LYS A 287 -5.56 23.90 18.76
CA LYS A 287 -5.45 23.28 17.43
C LYS A 287 -6.56 22.27 17.18
N ASP A 288 -6.84 21.40 18.16
CA ASP A 288 -7.85 20.35 18.08
C ASP A 288 -9.27 20.94 18.08
N ASP A 289 -9.57 21.89 18.96
CA ASP A 289 -10.87 22.56 18.99
C ASP A 289 -11.13 23.34 17.69
N MET A 290 -10.14 24.10 17.21
CA MET A 290 -10.24 24.80 15.92
C MET A 290 -10.38 23.84 14.74
N HIS A 291 -9.67 22.71 14.75
CA HIS A 291 -9.82 21.66 13.75
C HIS A 291 -11.26 21.12 13.74
N ASN A 292 -11.74 20.69 14.89
CA ASN A 292 -13.05 20.06 15.07
C ASN A 292 -14.17 20.99 14.63
N LEU A 293 -14.13 22.27 15.04
CA LEU A 293 -15.09 23.28 14.63
C LEU A 293 -15.00 23.59 13.12
N SER A 294 -13.80 23.79 12.57
CA SER A 294 -13.64 24.14 11.16
C SER A 294 -14.11 23.03 10.22
N TRP A 295 -13.80 21.77 10.54
CA TRP A 295 -14.27 20.61 9.76
C TRP A 295 -15.75 20.32 9.94
N HIS A 296 -16.31 20.53 11.14
CA HIS A 296 -17.76 20.46 11.37
C HIS A 296 -18.48 21.50 10.51
N LEU A 297 -18.03 22.76 10.54
CA LEU A 297 -18.63 23.84 9.76
C LEU A 297 -18.46 23.65 8.25
N ARG A 298 -17.30 23.19 7.74
CA ARG A 298 -17.14 22.88 6.30
C ARG A 298 -18.05 21.72 5.86
N ARG A 299 -18.20 20.67 6.68
CA ARG A 299 -19.13 19.56 6.39
C ARG A 299 -20.57 20.06 6.33
N LYS A 300 -21.00 20.82 7.34
CA LYS A 300 -22.35 21.40 7.39
C LYS A 300 -22.59 22.47 6.33
N TYR A 301 -21.57 23.19 5.89
CA TYR A 301 -21.63 24.07 4.73
C TYR A 301 -22.01 23.30 3.46
N VAL A 302 -21.36 22.17 3.17
CA VAL A 302 -21.67 21.35 1.97
C VAL A 302 -23.09 20.79 2.03
N GLU A 303 -23.53 20.32 3.20
CA GLU A 303 -24.92 19.90 3.42
C GLU A 303 -25.92 21.06 3.19
N ALA A 304 -25.65 22.24 3.74
CA ALA A 304 -26.50 23.42 3.61
C ALA A 304 -26.58 23.95 2.16
N GLU A 305 -25.47 23.94 1.44
CA GLU A 305 -25.40 24.31 0.03
C GLU A 305 -26.19 23.34 -0.86
N ALA A 306 -26.12 22.03 -0.57
CA ALA A 306 -26.92 21.01 -1.25
C ALA A 306 -28.43 21.20 -1.00
N LEU A 307 -28.83 21.46 0.25
CA LEU A 307 -30.23 21.77 0.59
C LEU A 307 -30.74 23.04 -0.09
N LEU A 308 -29.94 24.11 -0.14
CA LEU A 308 -30.29 25.35 -0.83
C LEU A 308 -30.53 25.10 -2.34
N ARG A 309 -29.64 24.35 -3.00
CA ARG A 309 -29.82 23.96 -4.41
C ARG A 309 -31.08 23.11 -4.62
N LEU A 310 -31.38 22.19 -3.70
CA LEU A 310 -32.57 21.34 -3.77
C LEU A 310 -33.86 22.18 -3.66
N ILE A 311 -33.95 23.08 -2.68
CA ILE A 311 -35.08 24.01 -2.48
C ILE A 311 -35.36 24.82 -3.76
N LEU A 312 -34.31 25.31 -4.41
CA LEU A 312 -34.40 26.10 -5.65
C LEU A 312 -34.81 25.27 -6.86
N ARG A 313 -34.13 24.13 -7.10
CA ARG A 313 -34.35 23.25 -8.26
C ARG A 313 -35.78 22.73 -8.32
N GLU A 314 -36.31 22.32 -7.17
CA GLU A 314 -37.59 21.64 -7.02
C GLU A 314 -38.75 22.62 -6.76
N GLY A 315 -38.47 23.94 -6.73
CA GLY A 315 -39.49 24.97 -6.53
C GLY A 315 -40.21 24.87 -5.18
N ALA A 316 -39.52 24.41 -4.14
CA ALA A 316 -40.09 24.26 -2.80
C ALA A 316 -40.56 25.60 -2.20
N LEU A 317 -39.97 26.72 -2.64
CA LEU A 317 -40.45 28.07 -2.36
C LEU A 317 -41.33 28.61 -3.53
N PRO A 318 -42.49 29.24 -3.25
CA PRO A 318 -43.35 29.82 -4.28
C PRO A 318 -42.63 30.80 -5.21
N LYS A 319 -42.96 30.78 -6.51
CA LYS A 319 -42.29 31.61 -7.55
C LYS A 319 -42.29 33.12 -7.28
N ARG A 320 -43.23 33.63 -6.48
CA ARG A 320 -43.39 35.07 -6.16
C ARG A 320 -43.05 35.43 -4.71
N CYS A 321 -42.53 34.50 -3.90
CA CYS A 321 -42.15 34.82 -2.52
C CYS A 321 -40.74 35.43 -2.46
N ILE A 322 -40.51 36.29 -1.46
CA ILE A 322 -39.25 37.02 -1.32
C ILE A 322 -38.09 36.08 -0.96
N GLU A 323 -38.36 35.03 -0.21
CA GLU A 323 -37.39 34.01 0.21
C GLU A 323 -36.79 33.29 -1.01
N ARG A 324 -37.59 33.03 -2.03
CA ARG A 324 -37.12 32.45 -3.28
C ARG A 324 -36.19 33.42 -4.00
N THR A 325 -36.59 34.68 -4.14
CA THR A 325 -35.76 35.73 -4.77
C THR A 325 -34.43 35.88 -4.04
N ILE A 326 -34.44 35.95 -2.71
CA ILE A 326 -33.23 36.01 -1.87
C ILE A 326 -32.37 34.76 -2.06
N ALA A 327 -32.97 33.56 -2.10
CA ALA A 327 -32.25 32.30 -2.31
C ALA A 327 -31.63 32.20 -3.72
N GLU A 328 -32.33 32.67 -4.77
CA GLU A 328 -31.83 32.73 -6.16
C GLU A 328 -30.73 33.78 -6.35
N GLU A 329 -30.79 34.90 -5.62
CA GLU A 329 -29.75 35.95 -5.63
C GLU A 329 -28.49 35.57 -4.81
N THR A 330 -28.61 34.64 -3.84
CA THR A 330 -27.52 34.24 -2.92
C THR A 330 -26.37 33.50 -3.61
N ASN A 331 -25.14 33.92 -3.33
CA ASN A 331 -23.92 33.16 -3.66
C ASN A 331 -23.34 32.49 -2.38
N PRO A 332 -23.37 31.15 -2.27
CA PRO A 332 -22.83 30.44 -1.10
C PRO A 332 -21.38 30.82 -0.76
N PRO A 333 -21.01 30.96 0.52
CA PRO A 333 -19.69 31.41 0.95
C PRO A 333 -18.60 30.32 0.85
N GLU A 334 -18.47 29.67 -0.31
CA GLU A 334 -17.52 28.57 -0.49
C GLU A 334 -16.08 29.02 -0.20
N LYS A 335 -15.66 30.13 -0.82
CA LYS A 335 -14.33 30.72 -0.63
C LYS A 335 -14.05 31.03 0.84
N ASP A 336 -15.03 31.54 1.57
CA ASP A 336 -14.88 31.89 2.98
C ASP A 336 -14.74 30.64 3.86
N SER A 337 -15.54 29.59 3.62
CA SER A 337 -15.39 28.30 4.31
C SER A 337 -14.04 27.60 4.02
N MET A 338 -13.46 27.82 2.83
CA MET A 338 -12.11 27.36 2.50
C MET A 338 -11.01 28.23 3.13
N ARG A 339 -11.22 29.54 3.23
CA ARG A 339 -10.31 30.46 3.95
C ARG A 339 -10.28 30.18 5.45
N MET A 340 -11.41 29.80 6.06
CA MET A 340 -11.45 29.30 7.45
C MET A 340 -10.46 28.14 7.64
N LEU A 341 -10.53 27.11 6.80
CA LEU A 341 -9.57 25.99 6.83
C LEU A 341 -8.12 26.45 6.54
N GLY A 342 -7.92 27.40 5.63
CA GLY A 342 -6.61 28.00 5.36
C GLY A 342 -6.01 28.74 6.55
N CYS A 343 -6.81 29.46 7.34
CA CYS A 343 -6.35 30.13 8.56
C CYS A 343 -5.96 29.11 9.64
N TRP A 344 -6.78 28.06 9.83
CA TRP A 344 -6.44 26.96 10.74
C TRP A 344 -5.14 26.24 10.32
N LEU A 345 -4.95 25.94 9.03
CA LEU A 345 -3.70 25.35 8.52
C LEU A 345 -2.48 26.25 8.79
N VAL A 346 -2.60 27.57 8.60
CA VAL A 346 -1.52 28.50 8.92
C VAL A 346 -1.18 28.49 10.42
N LEU A 347 -2.17 28.53 11.30
CA LEU A 347 -1.96 28.49 12.77
C LEU A 347 -1.40 27.14 13.27
N LYS A 348 -1.66 26.05 12.54
CA LYS A 348 -1.18 24.70 12.85
C LYS A 348 0.26 24.48 12.38
N GLU A 349 0.52 24.76 11.10
CA GLU A 349 1.74 24.34 10.39
C GLU A 349 2.83 25.41 10.33
N LEU A 350 2.49 26.70 10.47
CA LEU A 350 3.47 27.79 10.39
C LEU A 350 3.79 28.35 11.78
N THR A 351 5.08 28.43 12.09
CA THR A 351 5.59 29.25 13.18
C THR A 351 5.48 30.73 12.79
N LEU A 352 4.59 31.46 13.46
CA LEU A 352 4.38 32.89 13.26
C LEU A 352 5.45 33.65 14.06
N LYS A 353 5.94 34.77 13.52
CA LYS A 353 7.06 35.54 14.11
C LYS A 353 6.62 36.53 15.19
N SER A 354 5.32 36.79 15.30
CA SER A 354 4.80 37.85 16.14
C SER A 354 3.41 37.54 16.67
N MET A 355 3.09 38.07 17.85
CA MET A 355 1.72 38.07 18.37
C MET A 355 0.76 38.82 17.44
N ALA A 356 1.26 39.83 16.70
CA ALA A 356 0.48 40.58 15.72
C ALA A 356 0.01 39.67 14.58
N ASP A 357 0.91 38.88 13.96
CA ASP A 357 0.54 37.89 12.95
C ASP A 357 -0.41 36.84 13.52
N PHE A 358 -0.15 36.32 14.72
CA PHE A 358 -1.03 35.35 15.38
C PHE A 358 -2.45 35.88 15.56
N THR A 359 -2.60 37.07 16.15
CA THR A 359 -3.89 37.73 16.34
C THR A 359 -4.60 37.97 15.01
N LEU A 360 -3.89 38.41 13.96
CA LEU A 360 -4.47 38.63 12.63
C LEU A 360 -5.00 37.33 12.00
N VAL A 361 -4.25 36.21 12.06
CA VAL A 361 -4.76 34.92 11.55
C VAL A 361 -5.93 34.40 12.39
N MET A 362 -5.87 34.54 13.72
CA MET A 362 -6.97 34.15 14.61
C MET A 362 -8.25 34.95 14.31
N ARG A 363 -8.16 36.27 14.14
CA ARG A 363 -9.32 37.11 13.76
C ARG A 363 -9.82 36.80 12.35
N ALA A 364 -8.94 36.51 11.39
CA ALA A 364 -9.34 36.04 10.06
C ALA A 364 -10.10 34.72 10.14
N TRP A 365 -9.61 33.74 10.92
CA TRP A 365 -10.31 32.49 11.18
C TRP A 365 -11.68 32.74 11.81
N GLN A 366 -11.76 33.49 12.91
CA GLN A 366 -13.03 33.84 13.57
C GLN A 366 -14.03 34.53 12.63
N ARG A 367 -13.56 35.41 11.74
CA ARG A 367 -14.39 36.07 10.73
C ARG A 367 -14.99 35.04 9.77
N TYR A 368 -14.17 34.17 9.19
CA TYR A 368 -14.65 33.15 8.22
C TYR A 368 -15.48 32.04 8.87
N THR A 369 -15.19 31.67 10.12
CA THR A 369 -16.01 30.79 10.97
C THR A 369 -17.41 31.36 11.17
N ARG A 370 -17.51 32.64 11.57
CA ARG A 370 -18.80 33.31 11.79
C ARG A 370 -19.59 33.53 10.50
N ILE A 371 -18.93 33.88 9.38
CA ILE A 371 -19.55 33.96 8.05
C ILE A 371 -20.13 32.59 7.63
N THR A 372 -19.36 31.51 7.81
CA THR A 372 -19.82 30.16 7.48
C THR A 372 -21.01 29.75 8.36
N SER A 373 -20.96 30.01 9.68
CA SER A 373 -22.07 29.76 10.60
C SER A 373 -23.33 30.55 10.25
N ALA A 374 -23.18 31.82 9.84
CA ALA A 374 -24.28 32.68 9.42
C ALA A 374 -25.04 32.10 8.20
N PHE A 375 -24.31 31.53 7.24
CA PHE A 375 -24.91 30.81 6.11
C PHE A 375 -25.68 29.56 6.54
N LEU A 376 -25.21 28.79 7.53
CA LEU A 376 -25.96 27.65 8.07
C LEU A 376 -27.29 28.10 8.71
N ASN A 377 -27.26 29.22 9.46
CA ASN A 377 -28.45 29.80 10.07
C ASN A 377 -29.44 30.35 9.03
N PHE A 378 -28.93 30.94 7.95
CA PHE A 378 -29.71 31.42 6.82
C PHE A 378 -30.41 30.29 6.05
N VAL A 379 -29.69 29.19 5.74
CA VAL A 379 -30.32 28.00 5.13
C VAL A 379 -31.36 27.39 6.07
N GLY A 380 -31.10 27.35 7.38
CA GLY A 380 -32.10 26.96 8.38
C GLY A 380 -33.35 27.84 8.39
N ALA A 381 -33.23 29.13 8.08
CA ALA A 381 -34.38 30.03 7.92
C ALA A 381 -35.18 29.74 6.64
N LEU A 382 -34.50 29.52 5.51
CA LEU A 382 -35.17 29.17 4.24
C LEU A 382 -35.90 27.82 4.31
N VAL A 383 -35.29 26.82 4.96
CA VAL A 383 -35.94 25.51 5.25
C VAL A 383 -37.20 25.71 6.09
N GLU A 384 -37.15 26.58 7.10
CA GLU A 384 -38.32 26.89 7.93
C GLU A 384 -39.43 27.59 7.12
N SER A 385 -39.10 28.51 6.21
CA SER A 385 -40.06 29.16 5.30
C SER A 385 -40.71 28.21 4.28
N VAL A 386 -40.11 27.05 3.95
CA VAL A 386 -40.78 26.02 3.12
C VAL A 386 -41.93 25.35 3.90
N GLY A 387 -41.83 25.27 5.23
CA GLY A 387 -42.75 24.56 6.11
C GLY A 387 -42.43 23.06 6.20
N ARG A 388 -42.47 22.49 7.42
CA ARG A 388 -42.04 21.11 7.68
C ARG A 388 -42.82 20.07 6.86
N GLU A 389 -44.14 20.18 6.80
CA GLU A 389 -45.00 19.22 6.07
C GLU A 389 -44.67 19.19 4.58
N ARG A 390 -44.55 20.37 3.95
CA ARG A 390 -44.16 20.50 2.54
C ARG A 390 -42.74 20.01 2.30
N PHE A 391 -41.80 20.29 3.21
CA PHE A 391 -40.43 19.80 3.09
C PHE A 391 -40.38 18.27 3.20
N THR A 392 -41.09 17.65 4.14
CA THR A 392 -41.20 16.19 4.28
C THR A 392 -41.83 15.55 3.04
N ALA A 393 -42.87 16.16 2.47
CA ALA A 393 -43.56 15.65 1.28
C ALA A 393 -42.66 15.68 0.02
N LEU A 394 -41.82 16.71 -0.13
CA LEU A 394 -40.92 16.85 -1.27
C LEU A 394 -39.60 16.08 -1.08
N PHE A 395 -39.03 16.08 0.13
CA PHE A 395 -37.65 15.61 0.40
C PHE A 395 -37.56 14.70 1.64
N PRO A 396 -38.27 13.56 1.68
CA PRO A 396 -38.34 12.70 2.87
C PRO A 396 -36.96 12.17 3.32
N SER A 397 -36.00 11.98 2.40
CA SER A 397 -34.63 11.54 2.72
C SER A 397 -33.72 12.63 3.31
N GLU A 398 -34.13 13.90 3.23
CA GLU A 398 -33.32 15.05 3.65
C GLU A 398 -33.84 15.71 4.94
N ILE A 399 -34.94 15.20 5.50
CA ILE A 399 -35.63 15.78 6.65
C ILE A 399 -34.73 15.93 7.88
N GLU A 400 -33.89 14.94 8.20
CA GLU A 400 -32.97 15.00 9.35
C GLU A 400 -31.92 16.10 9.21
N LYS A 401 -31.40 16.32 7.99
CA LYS A 401 -30.43 17.39 7.71
C LYS A 401 -31.12 18.75 7.78
N ALA A 402 -32.30 18.87 7.21
CA ALA A 402 -33.13 20.07 7.27
C ALA A 402 -33.47 20.46 8.73
N GLU A 403 -33.89 19.50 9.54
CA GLU A 403 -34.19 19.71 10.96
C GLU A 403 -32.95 20.13 11.77
N TYR A 404 -31.75 19.60 11.47
CA TYR A 404 -30.52 20.07 12.10
C TYR A 404 -30.32 21.60 11.92
N PHE A 405 -30.53 22.14 10.72
CA PHE A 405 -30.35 23.58 10.46
C PHE A 405 -31.44 24.43 11.13
N VAL A 406 -32.70 23.98 11.11
CA VAL A 406 -33.80 24.67 11.82
C VAL A 406 -33.56 24.67 13.34
N GLN A 407 -33.18 23.53 13.92
CA GLN A 407 -32.87 23.43 15.35
C GLN A 407 -31.65 24.26 15.74
N ARG A 408 -30.57 24.24 14.95
CA ARG A 408 -29.39 25.08 15.14
C ARG A 408 -29.78 26.56 15.20
N ARG A 409 -30.56 27.02 14.21
CA ARG A 409 -31.08 28.39 14.16
C ARG A 409 -31.91 28.71 15.41
N LYS A 410 -32.82 27.82 15.82
CA LYS A 410 -33.71 28.04 16.97
C LYS A 410 -32.98 28.15 18.30
N ARG A 411 -32.00 27.27 18.56
CA ARG A 411 -31.16 27.33 19.76
C ARG A 411 -30.41 28.66 19.83
N ARG A 412 -29.72 29.04 18.74
CA ARG A 412 -28.97 30.32 18.70
C ARG A 412 -29.89 31.56 18.66
N ASN A 413 -31.11 31.48 18.13
CA ASN A 413 -32.09 32.59 18.10
C ASN A 413 -32.52 33.10 19.49
N LEU A 414 -32.49 32.24 20.53
CA LEU A 414 -32.98 32.61 21.86
C LEU A 414 -31.95 33.46 22.63
N GLU A 415 -30.67 33.30 22.31
CA GLU A 415 -29.56 33.83 23.10
C GLU A 415 -28.63 34.77 22.32
N SER A 416 -28.55 34.66 20.98
CA SER A 416 -27.59 35.42 20.17
C SER A 416 -28.15 36.74 19.62
N GLN A 417 -27.36 37.81 19.75
CA GLN A 417 -27.55 39.03 18.98
C GLN A 417 -26.85 38.87 17.62
N ARG A 418 -27.42 39.53 16.61
CA ARG A 418 -26.92 39.50 15.23
C ARG A 418 -26.40 40.85 14.77
N ARG A 419 -25.44 40.82 13.86
CA ARG A 419 -24.85 42.00 13.21
C ARG A 419 -25.90 42.89 12.55
N GLY A 420 -26.82 42.27 11.79
CA GLY A 420 -27.82 42.98 11.00
C GLY A 420 -27.33 43.50 9.65
N VAL A 421 -28.23 44.23 8.96
CA VAL A 421 -28.10 44.67 7.56
C VAL A 421 -28.62 46.09 7.37
N ILE A 422 -27.90 46.91 6.60
CA ILE A 422 -28.28 48.28 6.23
C ILE A 422 -28.88 48.28 4.82
N PHE A 423 -30.15 48.67 4.71
CA PHE A 423 -30.86 48.84 3.44
C PHE A 423 -30.80 50.29 2.96
N VAL A 424 -30.82 50.46 1.64
CA VAL A 424 -30.77 51.77 0.96
C VAL A 424 -31.77 51.73 -0.21
N GLY A 425 -32.59 52.77 -0.35
CA GLY A 425 -33.60 52.85 -1.42
C GLY A 425 -34.56 51.66 -1.44
N ASP A 426 -34.93 51.22 -2.65
CA ASP A 426 -35.87 50.12 -2.93
C ASP A 426 -35.57 48.81 -2.18
N ASP A 427 -34.31 48.56 -1.81
CA ASP A 427 -33.93 47.36 -1.09
C ASP A 427 -34.54 47.31 0.32
N ALA A 428 -34.85 48.46 0.93
CA ALA A 428 -35.62 48.50 2.18
C ALA A 428 -37.03 47.96 1.96
N THR A 429 -37.77 48.53 1.01
CA THR A 429 -39.13 48.11 0.66
C THR A 429 -39.21 46.65 0.23
N LYS A 430 -38.22 46.16 -0.54
CA LYS A 430 -38.22 44.80 -1.08
C LYS A 430 -37.79 43.72 -0.06
N TYR A 431 -36.75 43.96 0.74
CA TYR A 431 -36.10 42.90 1.53
C TYR A 431 -36.21 43.07 3.04
N GLN A 432 -36.40 44.28 3.59
CA GLN A 432 -36.32 44.52 5.03
C GLN A 432 -37.29 43.63 5.83
N ARG A 433 -38.53 43.48 5.34
CA ARG A 433 -39.58 42.68 5.99
C ARG A 433 -39.13 41.25 6.31
N PHE A 434 -38.49 40.57 5.35
CA PHE A 434 -37.97 39.21 5.54
C PHE A 434 -36.97 39.14 6.71
N PHE A 435 -36.04 40.09 6.79
CA PHE A 435 -35.06 40.11 7.86
C PHE A 435 -35.70 40.40 9.24
N ARG A 436 -36.68 41.32 9.30
CA ARG A 436 -37.43 41.62 10.54
C ARG A 436 -38.23 40.42 11.05
N GLU A 437 -38.98 39.75 10.17
CA GLU A 437 -39.75 38.53 10.52
C GLU A 437 -38.83 37.41 11.06
N LEU A 438 -37.58 37.36 10.59
CA LEU A 438 -36.58 36.39 11.05
C LEU A 438 -35.76 36.84 12.28
N ARG A 439 -36.12 37.99 12.90
CA ARG A 439 -35.42 38.66 14.01
C ARG A 439 -33.94 38.91 13.71
N VAL A 440 -33.66 39.43 12.52
CA VAL A 440 -32.35 40.00 12.17
C VAL A 440 -32.48 41.51 12.28
N PRO A 441 -31.63 42.22 13.06
CA PRO A 441 -31.67 43.67 13.14
C PRO A 441 -31.55 44.31 11.75
N THR A 442 -32.44 45.24 11.44
CA THR A 442 -32.43 45.95 10.16
C THR A 442 -32.23 47.44 10.39
N TYR A 443 -31.52 48.06 9.47
CA TYR A 443 -31.23 49.48 9.48
C TYR A 443 -31.62 50.04 8.11
N VAL A 444 -32.19 51.23 8.05
CA VAL A 444 -32.53 51.92 6.80
C VAL A 444 -31.76 53.24 6.76
N ARG A 445 -31.00 53.45 5.68
CA ARG A 445 -30.28 54.71 5.46
C ARG A 445 -31.16 55.68 4.69
N VAL A 446 -31.39 56.86 5.25
CA VAL A 446 -32.23 57.93 4.68
C VAL A 446 -31.50 59.26 4.65
N THR A 447 -32.02 60.24 3.89
CA THR A 447 -31.56 61.63 3.98
C THR A 447 -31.99 62.24 5.32
N VAL A 448 -31.29 63.29 5.77
CA VAL A 448 -31.64 64.00 7.02
C VAL A 448 -33.03 64.65 6.88
N ASP A 449 -33.36 65.17 5.70
CA ASP A 449 -34.67 65.79 5.43
C ASP A 449 -35.83 64.78 5.57
N ALA A 450 -35.66 63.57 5.04
CA ALA A 450 -36.66 62.49 5.15
C ALA A 450 -36.85 62.03 6.60
N LEU A 451 -35.87 62.23 7.50
CA LEU A 451 -36.05 61.99 8.93
C LEU A 451 -36.88 63.10 9.59
N ASN A 452 -36.62 64.36 9.23
CA ASN A 452 -37.33 65.52 9.78
C ASN A 452 -38.83 65.53 9.43
N GLU A 453 -39.18 65.11 8.20
CA GLU A 453 -40.57 64.99 7.75
C GLU A 453 -41.38 63.94 8.55
N ASN A 454 -40.73 62.97 9.21
CA ASN A 454 -41.37 61.85 9.93
C ASN A 454 -41.45 62.06 11.46
N ALA A 455 -41.82 63.27 11.89
CA ALA A 455 -42.29 63.61 13.24
C ALA A 455 -41.26 63.59 14.40
N GLY A 456 -40.08 64.19 14.21
CA GLY A 456 -39.28 64.74 15.33
C GLY A 456 -38.63 63.72 16.28
N ILE A 457 -38.26 62.55 15.75
CA ILE A 457 -37.57 61.48 16.49
C ILE A 457 -36.28 62.04 17.12
N PRO A 458 -36.04 61.88 18.43
CA PRO A 458 -34.79 62.32 19.04
C PRO A 458 -33.60 61.52 18.47
N LEU A 459 -32.69 62.24 17.82
CA LEU A 459 -31.42 61.68 17.34
C LEU A 459 -30.62 61.13 18.51
N SER A 460 -30.47 59.81 18.53
CA SER A 460 -29.67 59.10 19.52
C SER A 460 -28.18 59.19 19.18
N ALA A 461 -27.32 59.20 20.19
CA ALA A 461 -25.89 59.02 19.97
C ALA A 461 -25.60 57.63 19.37
N THR A 462 -24.54 57.51 18.58
CA THR A 462 -24.00 56.20 18.18
C THR A 462 -23.59 55.41 19.43
N GLY A 463 -23.89 54.11 19.45
CA GLY A 463 -23.52 53.21 20.54
C GLY A 463 -22.01 53.03 20.67
N THR A 464 -21.59 52.47 21.80
CA THR A 464 -20.18 52.15 22.04
C THR A 464 -19.64 51.17 20.99
N PRO A 465 -18.39 51.37 20.50
CA PRO A 465 -17.74 50.41 19.63
C PRO A 465 -17.70 49.00 20.23
N ARG A 466 -17.91 47.98 19.38
CA ARG A 466 -17.88 46.54 19.71
C ARG A 466 -16.46 45.95 19.68
N CYS A 467 -15.47 46.75 19.30
CA CYS A 467 -14.06 46.43 19.23
C CYS A 467 -13.24 47.65 19.69
N SER A 468 -11.95 47.46 19.93
CA SER A 468 -11.04 48.53 20.36
C SER A 468 -11.00 49.67 19.35
N SER A 469 -11.09 50.89 19.86
CA SER A 469 -10.82 52.13 19.11
C SER A 469 -9.36 52.57 19.20
N GLU A 470 -8.54 51.87 20.00
CA GLU A 470 -7.10 52.12 20.09
C GLU A 470 -6.39 51.36 18.96
N ARG A 471 -5.70 52.10 18.10
CA ARG A 471 -4.94 51.57 16.95
C ARG A 471 -3.70 50.81 17.40
N SER A 472 -3.51 49.61 16.85
CA SER A 472 -2.28 48.82 17.00
C SER A 472 -1.32 49.13 15.85
N GLU A 473 -0.23 49.85 16.14
CA GLU A 473 0.80 50.14 15.12
C GLU A 473 1.50 48.86 14.60
N SER A 474 1.64 47.83 15.45
CA SER A 474 2.28 46.56 15.08
C SER A 474 1.43 45.71 14.14
N MET A 475 0.09 45.76 14.23
CA MET A 475 -0.82 45.09 13.29
C MET A 475 -1.17 45.93 12.07
N THR A 476 -1.10 47.26 12.16
CA THR A 476 -1.43 48.17 11.06
C THR A 476 -0.26 48.34 10.07
N ASN A 477 0.96 48.62 10.54
CA ASN A 477 2.07 49.06 9.68
C ASN A 477 2.90 47.89 9.08
N VAL A 478 2.25 46.80 8.67
CA VAL A 478 2.90 45.59 8.15
C VAL A 478 3.37 45.79 6.70
N LYS A 479 4.60 46.29 6.51
CA LYS A 479 5.21 46.58 5.19
C LYS A 479 5.48 45.33 4.33
N GLN A 480 5.96 44.24 4.94
CA GLN A 480 6.21 42.96 4.26
C GLN A 480 5.33 41.88 4.86
N ARG A 481 4.67 41.07 4.01
CA ARG A 481 3.66 40.11 4.45
C ARG A 481 4.10 38.66 4.37
N ASP A 482 4.27 38.04 5.53
CA ASP A 482 4.44 36.60 5.67
C ASP A 482 3.09 35.84 5.49
N LEU A 483 1.94 36.43 5.86
CA LEU A 483 0.63 35.76 5.76
C LEU A 483 -0.08 35.96 4.39
N PRO A 484 -1.00 35.07 4.00
CA PRO A 484 -1.96 35.29 2.92
C PRO A 484 -2.72 36.63 3.02
N LEU A 485 -2.84 37.37 1.90
CA LEU A 485 -3.49 38.70 1.86
C LEU A 485 -4.91 38.71 2.45
N ALA A 486 -5.68 37.62 2.27
CA ALA A 486 -7.02 37.48 2.81
C ALA A 486 -7.10 37.48 4.36
N MET A 487 -5.99 37.26 5.07
CA MET A 487 -5.96 37.28 6.54
C MET A 487 -5.85 38.70 7.11
N TYR A 488 -5.51 39.66 6.25
CA TYR A 488 -5.25 41.04 6.64
C TYR A 488 -6.35 42.00 6.14
N PRO A 489 -6.50 43.17 6.79
CA PRO A 489 -7.37 44.24 6.28
C PRO A 489 -6.98 44.69 4.86
N PRO A 490 -7.96 45.06 4.01
CA PRO A 490 -7.72 45.86 2.82
C PRO A 490 -7.40 47.32 3.21
N GLN A 491 -6.56 48.01 2.45
CA GLN A 491 -6.12 49.40 2.72
C GLN A 491 -6.90 50.47 1.97
N SER A 492 -7.70 50.05 1.01
CA SER A 492 -8.31 50.91 0.01
C SER A 492 -9.74 50.45 -0.27
N GLY A 493 -10.58 51.39 -0.69
CA GLY A 493 -11.97 51.15 -1.06
C GLY A 493 -12.95 51.56 0.04
N ALA A 494 -13.91 52.39 -0.34
CA ALA A 494 -14.93 52.97 0.52
C ALA A 494 -15.62 51.95 1.44
N TRP A 495 -16.05 52.39 2.63
CA TRP A 495 -16.67 51.55 3.67
C TRP A 495 -17.76 50.59 3.13
N ASN A 496 -18.61 51.06 2.21
CA ASN A 496 -19.67 50.25 1.60
C ASN A 496 -19.20 49.09 0.72
N LEU A 497 -17.90 49.03 0.38
CA LEU A 497 -17.27 47.95 -0.41
C LEU A 497 -16.45 47.00 0.47
N GLN A 498 -16.25 47.30 1.76
CA GLN A 498 -15.37 46.55 2.65
C GLN A 498 -15.77 45.07 2.78
N GLU A 499 -17.07 44.76 2.86
CA GLU A 499 -17.55 43.37 2.89
C GLU A 499 -17.18 42.60 1.61
N LEU A 500 -17.28 43.25 0.45
CA LEU A 500 -16.95 42.65 -0.85
C LEU A 500 -15.44 42.44 -1.02
N LEU A 501 -14.61 43.35 -0.48
CA LEU A 501 -13.15 43.24 -0.46
C LEU A 501 -12.68 42.13 0.48
N TRP A 502 -13.23 42.05 1.69
CA TRP A 502 -12.93 41.00 2.67
C TRP A 502 -13.27 39.59 2.18
N ARG A 503 -14.39 39.46 1.46
CA ARG A 503 -14.81 38.21 0.81
C ARG A 503 -14.08 37.96 -0.52
N GLY A 504 -13.28 38.91 -1.01
CA GLY A 504 -12.58 38.81 -2.30
C GLY A 504 -13.55 38.59 -3.47
N VAL A 505 -14.69 39.27 -3.42
CA VAL A 505 -15.63 39.45 -4.54
C VAL A 505 -15.10 40.56 -5.47
N LEU A 506 -14.53 41.61 -4.88
CA LEU A 506 -13.77 42.64 -5.58
C LEU A 506 -12.26 42.39 -5.45
N PRO A 507 -11.44 42.78 -6.45
CA PRO A 507 -10.00 42.83 -6.29
C PRO A 507 -9.61 43.87 -5.23
N ARG A 508 -8.51 43.62 -4.52
CA ARG A 508 -7.94 44.53 -3.53
C ARG A 508 -6.80 45.31 -4.17
N ASP A 509 -6.90 46.64 -4.18
CA ASP A 509 -5.83 47.54 -4.63
C ASP A 509 -4.94 47.90 -3.43
N ASP A 510 -4.28 46.88 -2.91
CA ASP A 510 -3.48 46.95 -1.70
C ASP A 510 -1.99 47.20 -2.02
N SER A 511 -1.32 48.05 -1.25
CA SER A 511 0.11 48.36 -1.44
C SER A 511 1.09 47.25 -0.98
N TYR A 512 0.57 46.09 -0.58
CA TYR A 512 1.34 45.10 0.17
C TYR A 512 2.30 44.25 -0.66
N GLN A 513 3.56 44.23 -0.23
CA GLN A 513 4.57 43.34 -0.80
C GLN A 513 4.58 41.98 -0.08
N SER A 514 4.65 40.90 -0.86
CA SER A 514 4.92 39.57 -0.31
C SER A 514 6.33 39.54 0.29
N SER A 515 6.50 38.92 1.46
CA SER A 515 7.83 38.82 2.07
C SER A 515 8.80 37.99 1.22
N GLU A 516 10.09 38.26 1.38
CA GLU A 516 11.15 37.45 0.76
C GLU A 516 11.08 35.98 1.22
N ARG A 517 10.77 35.75 2.51
CA ARG A 517 10.56 34.40 3.08
C ARG A 517 9.49 33.64 2.31
N ARG A 518 8.35 34.27 2.04
CA ARG A 518 7.24 33.66 1.32
C ARG A 518 7.57 33.43 -0.15
N THR A 519 8.25 34.39 -0.79
CA THR A 519 8.75 34.25 -2.16
C THR A 519 9.75 33.10 -2.28
N ALA A 520 10.64 32.93 -1.29
CA ALA A 520 11.58 31.82 -1.21
C ALA A 520 10.90 30.48 -0.94
N GLN A 521 9.86 30.43 -0.09
CA GLN A 521 9.04 29.23 0.10
C GLN A 521 8.31 28.82 -1.18
N PHE A 522 7.73 29.79 -1.91
CA PHE A 522 7.07 29.53 -3.18
C PHE A 522 8.04 28.94 -4.22
N ARG A 523 9.22 29.57 -4.40
CA ARG A 523 10.29 29.02 -5.27
C ARG A 523 10.74 27.62 -4.86
N ARG A 524 10.85 27.34 -3.56
CA ARG A 524 11.18 25.97 -3.06
C ARG A 524 10.09 24.96 -3.42
N TYR A 525 8.82 25.36 -3.31
CA TYR A 525 7.68 24.51 -3.68
C TYR A 525 7.63 24.25 -5.19
N GLU A 526 7.80 25.28 -6.03
CA GLU A 526 7.88 25.14 -7.49
C GLU A 526 9.03 24.21 -7.90
N ASN A 527 10.22 24.37 -7.31
CA ASN A 527 11.36 23.48 -7.57
C ASN A 527 11.04 22.03 -7.17
N TRP A 528 10.40 21.82 -6.01
CA TRP A 528 10.00 20.48 -5.57
C TRP A 528 8.95 19.84 -6.49
N GLU A 529 7.95 20.60 -6.96
CA GLU A 529 6.98 20.09 -7.95
C GLU A 529 7.66 19.75 -9.28
N GLN A 530 8.61 20.57 -9.74
CA GLN A 530 9.39 20.29 -10.94
C GLN A 530 10.23 19.02 -10.78
N ASP A 531 10.88 18.81 -9.64
CA ASP A 531 11.69 17.62 -9.38
C ASP A 531 10.83 16.35 -9.21
N MET A 532 9.67 16.46 -8.55
CA MET A 532 8.67 15.38 -8.52
C MET A 532 8.14 15.03 -9.91
N LYS A 533 7.97 16.03 -10.79
CA LYS A 533 7.60 15.83 -12.20
C LYS A 533 8.72 15.15 -12.99
N LYS A 534 9.98 15.58 -12.84
CA LYS A 534 11.16 14.91 -13.44
C LYS A 534 11.26 13.45 -13.00
N HIS A 535 11.13 13.18 -11.70
CA HIS A 535 11.18 11.83 -11.14
C HIS A 535 10.05 10.94 -11.69
N ARG A 536 8.83 11.46 -11.79
CA ARG A 536 7.69 10.73 -12.39
C ARG A 536 7.94 10.39 -13.87
N VAL A 537 8.46 11.34 -14.64
CA VAL A 537 8.81 11.12 -16.06
C VAL A 537 9.93 10.08 -16.19
N ALA A 538 10.95 10.14 -15.34
CA ALA A 538 12.06 9.18 -15.33
C ALA A 538 11.60 7.75 -14.99
N LEU A 539 10.69 7.58 -14.03
CA LEU A 539 10.08 6.28 -13.71
C LEU A 539 9.28 5.73 -14.90
N VAL A 540 8.39 6.54 -15.50
CA VAL A 540 7.60 6.11 -16.67
C VAL A 540 8.49 5.73 -17.85
N ALA A 541 9.56 6.49 -18.12
CA ALA A 541 10.53 6.17 -19.16
C ALA A 541 11.30 4.87 -18.86
N LYS A 542 11.70 4.64 -17.60
CA LYS A 542 12.34 3.39 -17.15
C LYS A 542 11.41 2.20 -17.34
N ASP A 543 10.13 2.33 -17.00
CA ASP A 543 9.14 1.24 -17.12
C ASP A 543 8.78 0.96 -18.58
N ALA A 544 8.67 1.99 -19.42
CA ALA A 544 8.53 1.82 -20.87
C ALA A 544 9.73 1.06 -21.47
N ALA A 545 10.95 1.42 -21.10
CA ALA A 545 12.17 0.72 -21.55
C ALA A 545 12.29 -0.71 -20.99
N ARG A 546 11.68 -1.02 -19.82
CA ARG A 546 11.57 -2.40 -19.31
C ARG A 546 10.57 -3.23 -20.13
N ARG A 547 9.42 -2.63 -20.50
CA ARG A 547 8.42 -3.25 -21.38
C ARG A 547 8.96 -3.54 -22.77
N GLU A 548 9.55 -2.55 -23.44
CA GLU A 548 10.14 -2.70 -24.76
C GLU A 548 11.20 -3.82 -24.81
N ARG A 549 12.05 -3.93 -23.78
CA ARG A 549 13.01 -5.04 -23.66
C ARG A 549 12.34 -6.40 -23.50
N PHE A 550 11.25 -6.48 -22.75
CA PHE A 550 10.47 -7.71 -22.59
C PHE A 550 9.82 -8.09 -23.93
N ASP A 551 9.15 -7.16 -24.60
CA ASP A 551 8.48 -7.39 -25.88
C ASP A 551 9.48 -7.87 -26.95
N VAL A 552 10.69 -7.30 -27.00
CA VAL A 552 11.76 -7.68 -27.95
C VAL A 552 12.41 -9.03 -27.63
N THR A 553 12.54 -9.41 -26.35
CA THR A 553 13.34 -10.60 -25.97
C THR A 553 12.52 -11.79 -25.48
N LYS A 554 11.24 -11.61 -25.15
CA LYS A 554 10.42 -12.54 -24.37
C LYS A 554 8.93 -12.58 -24.75
N SER A 555 8.55 -12.10 -25.95
CA SER A 555 7.18 -12.19 -26.49
C SER A 555 6.56 -13.60 -26.35
N ASP A 556 7.38 -14.63 -26.50
CA ASP A 556 6.95 -16.02 -26.65
C ASP A 556 6.84 -16.77 -25.31
N MET A 557 7.02 -16.11 -24.16
CA MET A 557 6.91 -16.75 -22.84
C MET A 557 5.48 -17.06 -22.38
N GLY A 558 4.45 -16.78 -23.19
CA GLY A 558 3.05 -17.08 -22.85
C GLY A 558 2.50 -16.30 -21.65
N THR A 559 3.14 -15.21 -21.23
CA THR A 559 2.77 -14.44 -20.04
C THR A 559 2.88 -12.93 -20.29
N SER A 560 2.13 -12.11 -19.54
CA SER A 560 2.20 -10.64 -19.71
C SER A 560 3.43 -10.04 -19.02
N PHE A 561 3.82 -8.84 -19.45
CA PHE A 561 4.89 -8.07 -18.80
C PHE A 561 4.63 -7.88 -17.30
N GLU A 562 3.38 -7.61 -16.90
CA GLU A 562 2.98 -7.40 -15.51
C GLU A 562 3.21 -8.64 -14.66
N VAL A 563 2.89 -9.82 -15.20
CA VAL A 563 3.14 -11.10 -14.53
C VAL A 563 4.63 -11.36 -14.42
N TYR A 564 5.39 -11.15 -15.49
CA TYR A 564 6.85 -11.31 -15.47
C TYR A 564 7.56 -10.32 -14.52
N ASP A 565 7.15 -9.04 -14.47
CA ASP A 565 7.72 -8.06 -13.55
C ASP A 565 7.33 -8.37 -12.10
N TRP A 566 6.09 -8.85 -11.85
CA TRP A 566 5.68 -9.34 -10.54
C TRP A 566 6.55 -10.51 -10.08
N ILE A 567 6.79 -11.51 -10.95
CA ILE A 567 7.64 -12.68 -10.65
C ILE A 567 9.08 -12.24 -10.42
N ASN A 568 9.63 -11.38 -11.27
CA ASN A 568 10.99 -10.86 -11.13
C ASN A 568 11.20 -10.13 -9.79
N GLN A 569 10.18 -9.45 -9.27
CA GLN A 569 10.21 -8.79 -7.96
C GLN A 569 10.02 -9.77 -6.78
N HIS A 570 9.00 -10.64 -6.85
CA HIS A 570 8.50 -11.40 -5.70
C HIS A 570 8.98 -12.85 -5.64
N ALA A 571 9.21 -13.49 -6.80
CA ALA A 571 9.58 -14.89 -6.95
C ALA A 571 10.74 -15.07 -7.97
N PRO A 572 11.95 -14.55 -7.68
CA PRO A 572 13.08 -14.57 -8.61
C PRO A 572 13.54 -15.98 -9.01
N THR A 573 13.17 -17.01 -8.25
CA THR A 573 13.36 -18.42 -8.63
C THR A 573 12.46 -18.87 -9.77
N ALA A 574 11.18 -18.48 -9.76
CA ALA A 574 10.24 -18.78 -10.84
C ALA A 574 10.58 -18.03 -12.14
N ARG A 575 11.24 -16.87 -12.05
CA ARG A 575 11.73 -16.15 -13.24
C ARG A 575 12.58 -17.03 -14.15
N ARG A 576 13.50 -17.83 -13.59
CA ARG A 576 14.37 -18.71 -14.41
C ARG A 576 13.57 -19.82 -15.09
N TYR A 577 12.56 -20.37 -14.41
CA TYR A 577 11.65 -21.34 -15.00
C TYR A 577 10.87 -20.73 -16.17
N LEU A 578 10.31 -19.52 -16.04
CA LEU A 578 9.67 -18.82 -17.17
C LEU A 578 10.62 -18.63 -18.35
N GLU A 579 11.84 -18.14 -18.07
CA GLU A 579 12.84 -17.87 -19.11
C GLU A 579 13.27 -19.14 -19.88
N LEU A 580 13.07 -20.33 -19.31
CA LEU A 580 13.39 -21.63 -19.91
C LEU A 580 12.15 -22.35 -20.47
N ARG A 581 10.94 -22.13 -19.94
CA ARG A 581 9.69 -22.65 -20.52
C ARG A 581 9.44 -22.10 -21.92
N GLY A 582 9.80 -20.83 -22.16
CA GLY A 582 9.76 -20.22 -23.49
C GLY A 582 10.86 -20.70 -24.46
N THR A 583 11.82 -21.52 -24.02
CA THR A 583 12.81 -22.13 -24.94
C THR A 583 12.35 -23.54 -25.32
N ALA A 584 12.09 -23.76 -26.60
CA ALA A 584 11.75 -25.08 -27.12
C ALA A 584 12.84 -26.11 -26.74
N ARG A 585 12.41 -27.22 -26.13
CA ARG A 585 13.31 -28.34 -25.82
C ARG A 585 13.84 -28.95 -27.13
N PRO A 586 15.13 -29.26 -27.22
CA PRO A 586 15.66 -30.09 -28.31
C PRO A 586 14.88 -31.41 -28.42
N ALA A 587 14.70 -31.93 -29.64
CA ALA A 587 13.84 -33.09 -29.89
C ALA A 587 14.39 -34.41 -29.32
N ASP A 588 15.70 -34.43 -29.06
CA ASP A 588 16.52 -35.46 -28.44
C ASP A 588 16.55 -35.39 -26.90
N MET A 589 16.01 -34.32 -26.29
CA MET A 589 15.98 -34.16 -24.84
C MET A 589 14.73 -34.80 -24.20
N PRO A 590 14.81 -35.23 -22.92
CA PRO A 590 13.69 -35.82 -22.20
C PRO A 590 12.40 -35.00 -22.27
N LYS A 591 11.34 -35.67 -22.73
CA LYS A 591 9.99 -35.11 -22.81
C LYS A 591 9.31 -35.20 -21.46
N LEU A 592 8.48 -34.21 -21.16
CA LEU A 592 7.62 -34.25 -19.98
C LEU A 592 6.59 -35.37 -20.11
N LEU A 593 6.32 -36.06 -19.01
CA LEU A 593 5.18 -36.97 -18.89
C LEU A 593 3.88 -36.20 -19.21
N PRO A 594 2.98 -36.68 -20.10
CA PRO A 594 1.86 -35.87 -20.61
C PRO A 594 0.94 -35.29 -19.53
N ASP A 595 0.61 -36.06 -18.49
CA ASP A 595 -0.22 -35.58 -17.38
C ASP A 595 0.50 -34.56 -16.50
N TYR A 596 1.83 -34.69 -16.35
CA TYR A 596 2.64 -33.67 -15.69
C TYR A 596 2.71 -32.40 -16.55
N ALA A 597 2.90 -32.50 -17.86
CA ALA A 597 2.92 -31.36 -18.77
C ALA A 597 1.60 -30.55 -18.70
N ALA A 598 0.46 -31.24 -18.67
CA ALA A 598 -0.85 -30.59 -18.49
C ALA A 598 -0.97 -29.84 -17.14
N ALA A 599 -0.35 -30.35 -16.08
CA ALA A 599 -0.29 -29.68 -14.78
C ALA A 599 0.78 -28.57 -14.71
N ASP A 600 1.89 -28.71 -15.43
CA ASP A 600 2.94 -27.69 -15.57
C ASP A 600 2.39 -26.45 -16.29
N GLU A 601 1.50 -26.64 -17.27
CA GLU A 601 0.84 -25.52 -17.96
C GLU A 601 0.12 -24.58 -16.97
N GLU A 602 -0.57 -25.15 -15.97
CA GLU A 602 -1.30 -24.44 -14.90
C GLU A 602 -0.39 -23.63 -13.95
N ILE A 603 0.94 -23.79 -13.98
CA ILE A 603 1.87 -23.01 -13.15
C ILE A 603 1.63 -21.51 -13.35
N LEU A 604 1.54 -21.03 -14.60
CA LEU A 604 1.38 -19.60 -14.90
C LEU A 604 0.16 -18.98 -14.21
N HIS A 605 -0.95 -19.71 -14.16
CA HIS A 605 -2.18 -19.27 -13.50
C HIS A 605 -2.06 -19.24 -11.97
N HIS A 606 -1.11 -19.98 -11.41
CA HIS A 606 -0.96 -20.22 -9.98
C HIS A 606 0.35 -19.72 -9.34
N LEU A 607 1.23 -19.02 -10.08
CA LEU A 607 2.47 -18.43 -9.54
C LEU A 607 2.23 -17.47 -8.35
N HIS A 608 1.03 -16.90 -8.23
CA HIS A 608 0.61 -16.10 -7.07
C HIS A 608 0.47 -16.91 -5.76
N TYR A 609 0.56 -18.25 -5.81
CA TYR A 609 0.62 -19.10 -4.62
C TYR A 609 2.02 -19.11 -3.98
N MET A 610 3.06 -18.69 -4.71
CA MET A 610 4.42 -18.60 -4.17
C MET A 610 4.54 -17.49 -3.12
N PRO A 611 5.17 -17.74 -1.97
CA PRO A 611 5.47 -16.70 -0.99
C PRO A 611 6.44 -15.66 -1.57
N ALA A 612 6.19 -14.39 -1.25
CA ALA A 612 7.10 -13.30 -1.61
C ALA A 612 8.45 -13.48 -0.90
N ASN A 613 9.54 -13.51 -1.67
CA ASN A 613 10.88 -13.93 -1.22
C ASN A 613 10.98 -15.40 -0.81
N GLY A 614 10.29 -16.30 -1.52
CA GLY A 614 10.50 -17.74 -1.39
C GLY A 614 11.97 -18.16 -1.58
N PRO A 615 12.37 -19.34 -1.06
CA PRO A 615 13.73 -19.89 -1.15
C PRO A 615 14.41 -19.65 -2.49
N HIS A 616 15.70 -19.31 -2.46
CA HIS A 616 16.54 -19.57 -3.63
C HIS A 616 16.60 -21.09 -3.87
N LEU A 617 16.57 -21.52 -5.14
CA LEU A 617 16.64 -22.93 -5.50
C LEU A 617 18.04 -23.46 -5.17
N ALA A 618 18.14 -24.12 -4.01
CA ALA A 618 19.32 -24.82 -3.53
C ALA A 618 19.02 -26.33 -3.46
N THR A 619 19.90 -27.14 -4.04
CA THR A 619 19.72 -28.60 -4.21
C THR A 619 21.00 -29.38 -3.90
N TYR A 620 20.85 -30.68 -3.60
CA TYR A 620 22.00 -31.60 -3.46
C TYR A 620 22.48 -32.20 -4.79
N LEU A 621 21.64 -32.14 -5.83
CA LEU A 621 21.94 -32.57 -7.20
C LEU A 621 21.66 -31.45 -8.21
N PRO A 622 22.38 -31.38 -9.35
CA PRO A 622 22.27 -30.27 -10.30
C PRO A 622 20.91 -30.29 -11.02
N PRO A 623 20.13 -29.20 -11.02
CA PRO A 623 18.83 -29.17 -11.71
C PRO A 623 18.92 -29.49 -13.22
N VAL A 624 17.99 -30.31 -13.76
CA VAL A 624 18.06 -30.81 -15.16
C VAL A 624 18.06 -29.65 -16.17
N HIS A 625 17.37 -28.56 -15.85
CA HIS A 625 17.31 -27.34 -16.66
C HIS A 625 18.63 -26.56 -16.77
N LEU A 626 19.72 -27.01 -16.14
CA LEU A 626 21.07 -26.55 -16.45
C LEU A 626 21.60 -27.10 -17.79
N PHE A 627 21.14 -28.28 -18.20
CA PHE A 627 21.64 -29.01 -19.36
C PHE A 627 20.88 -28.66 -20.65
N PHE A 628 19.54 -28.51 -20.57
CA PHE A 628 18.68 -28.19 -21.73
C PHE A 628 19.05 -26.91 -22.52
N GLY A 629 19.77 -25.98 -21.89
CA GLY A 629 20.20 -24.72 -22.53
C GLY A 629 21.57 -24.77 -23.21
N MET A 630 22.26 -25.91 -23.20
CA MET A 630 23.62 -26.03 -23.75
C MET A 630 23.56 -26.34 -25.26
N LYS A 631 24.03 -25.38 -26.08
CA LYS A 631 24.15 -25.54 -27.55
C LYS A 631 25.42 -26.25 -28.01
N ASP A 632 26.36 -26.43 -27.11
CA ASP A 632 27.68 -27.01 -27.35
C ASP A 632 27.67 -28.44 -26.80
N GLU A 633 27.72 -29.42 -27.71
CA GLU A 633 27.67 -30.86 -27.40
C GLU A 633 28.84 -31.29 -26.52
N HIS A 634 30.04 -30.80 -26.80
CA HIS A 634 31.23 -31.14 -26.02
C HIS A 634 31.10 -30.61 -24.58
N ARG A 635 30.56 -29.40 -24.42
CA ARG A 635 30.27 -28.83 -23.10
C ARG A 635 29.15 -29.56 -22.35
N LEU A 636 28.11 -30.00 -23.06
CA LEU A 636 27.04 -30.83 -22.49
C LEU A 636 27.64 -32.15 -21.98
N ALA A 637 28.36 -32.88 -22.83
CA ALA A 637 29.06 -34.12 -22.47
C ALA A 637 30.04 -33.94 -21.30
N THR A 638 30.79 -32.82 -21.27
CA THR A 638 31.67 -32.47 -20.14
C THR A 638 30.90 -32.30 -18.83
N CYS A 639 29.76 -31.59 -18.86
CA CYS A 639 28.94 -31.39 -17.68
C CYS A 639 28.26 -32.68 -17.22
N LEU A 640 27.86 -33.56 -18.16
CA LEU A 640 27.29 -34.87 -17.86
C LEU A 640 28.33 -35.83 -17.28
N ALA A 641 29.55 -35.86 -17.84
CA ALA A 641 30.69 -36.62 -17.31
C ALA A 641 31.00 -36.21 -15.87
N ASN A 642 31.18 -34.90 -15.62
CA ASN A 642 31.43 -34.36 -14.28
C ASN A 642 30.28 -34.66 -13.31
N MET A 643 29.02 -34.65 -13.77
CA MET A 643 27.84 -34.96 -12.96
C MET A 643 27.76 -36.44 -12.58
N ALA A 644 27.94 -37.35 -13.54
CA ALA A 644 28.02 -38.79 -13.31
C ALA A 644 29.13 -39.14 -12.32
N TRP A 645 30.32 -38.62 -12.59
CA TRP A 645 31.53 -38.84 -11.82
C TRP A 645 31.41 -38.35 -10.35
N LEU A 646 30.69 -37.24 -10.13
CA LEU A 646 30.38 -36.72 -8.79
C LEU A 646 29.17 -37.38 -8.11
N MET A 647 28.34 -38.16 -8.81
CA MET A 647 27.02 -38.60 -8.31
C MET A 647 27.08 -39.30 -6.94
N PRO A 648 27.96 -40.29 -6.68
CA PRO A 648 28.05 -40.94 -5.37
C PRO A 648 28.40 -39.96 -4.25
N ILE A 649 29.32 -39.03 -4.54
CA ILE A 649 29.80 -38.02 -3.60
C ILE A 649 28.69 -37.02 -3.27
N LEU A 650 27.94 -36.57 -4.27
CA LEU A 650 26.83 -35.64 -4.09
C LEU A 650 25.69 -36.23 -3.27
N ILE A 651 25.39 -37.53 -3.42
CA ILE A 651 24.39 -38.19 -2.59
C ILE A 651 24.94 -38.43 -1.17
N SER A 652 26.24 -38.78 -1.00
CA SER A 652 26.89 -38.88 0.32
C SER A 652 26.81 -37.57 1.14
N ARG A 653 26.86 -36.41 0.48
CA ARG A 653 26.68 -35.12 1.15
C ARG A 653 25.33 -34.97 1.88
N ILE A 654 24.28 -35.71 1.49
CA ILE A 654 22.97 -35.67 2.16
C ILE A 654 23.05 -36.29 3.56
N ALA A 655 23.63 -37.49 3.68
CA ALA A 655 23.83 -38.15 4.97
C ALA A 655 24.80 -37.36 5.87
N MET A 656 25.84 -36.76 5.28
CA MET A 656 26.79 -35.93 6.03
C MET A 656 26.15 -34.63 6.54
N ALA A 657 25.35 -33.93 5.73
CA ALA A 657 24.64 -32.72 6.13
C ALA A 657 23.66 -32.94 7.31
N ARG A 658 23.14 -34.16 7.48
CA ARG A 658 22.31 -34.56 8.62
C ARG A 658 23.08 -34.76 9.93
N ARG A 659 24.43 -34.76 9.91
CA ARG A 659 25.25 -34.91 11.13
C ARG A 659 25.13 -33.65 12.02
N PRO A 660 25.02 -33.78 13.35
CA PRO A 660 24.96 -32.63 14.24
C PRO A 660 26.17 -31.71 14.06
N GLY A 661 25.91 -30.42 13.78
CA GLY A 661 26.97 -29.42 13.57
C GLY A 661 27.61 -29.40 12.18
N SER A 662 27.11 -30.20 11.22
CA SER A 662 27.61 -30.16 9.83
C SER A 662 27.45 -28.77 9.20
N LYS A 663 28.40 -28.42 8.31
CA LYS A 663 28.40 -27.16 7.54
C LYS A 663 28.05 -27.36 6.07
N ILE A 664 27.56 -28.54 5.70
CA ILE A 664 27.29 -28.91 4.31
C ILE A 664 25.96 -28.31 3.85
N GLU A 665 26.05 -27.15 3.20
CA GLU A 665 24.92 -26.46 2.59
C GLU A 665 24.54 -27.09 1.22
N ARG A 666 23.29 -26.85 0.80
CA ARG A 666 22.80 -27.17 -0.54
C ARG A 666 23.39 -26.20 -1.57
N PHE A 667 23.66 -26.67 -2.78
CA PHE A 667 24.25 -25.84 -3.82
C PHE A 667 23.18 -25.05 -4.58
N ARG A 668 23.44 -23.76 -4.79
CA ARG A 668 22.60 -22.89 -5.62
C ARG A 668 22.92 -23.09 -7.09
N VAL A 669 22.05 -22.60 -7.95
CA VAL A 669 22.24 -22.55 -9.43
C VAL A 669 23.60 -22.02 -9.89
N LYS A 670 24.20 -21.07 -9.17
CA LYS A 670 25.53 -20.53 -9.50
C LYS A 670 26.62 -21.55 -9.19
N ASP A 671 26.56 -22.11 -7.99
CA ASP A 671 27.56 -23.04 -7.48
C ASP A 671 27.61 -24.30 -8.37
N TRP A 672 26.43 -24.80 -8.78
CA TRP A 672 26.32 -25.87 -9.78
C TRP A 672 27.00 -25.59 -11.11
N ARG A 673 27.01 -24.34 -11.57
CA ARG A 673 27.70 -23.97 -12.82
C ARG A 673 29.22 -24.01 -12.64
N ASP A 674 29.73 -23.42 -11.57
CA ASP A 674 31.17 -23.44 -11.27
C ASP A 674 31.65 -24.90 -11.03
N ILE A 675 30.83 -25.73 -10.37
CA ILE A 675 31.05 -27.18 -10.20
C ILE A 675 31.08 -27.91 -11.56
N LEU A 676 29.98 -27.93 -12.31
CA LEU A 676 29.88 -28.75 -13.52
C LEU A 676 30.85 -28.33 -14.64
N TRP A 677 31.35 -27.10 -14.63
CA TRP A 677 32.38 -26.61 -15.54
C TRP A 677 33.82 -26.89 -15.09
N GLY A 678 34.06 -27.71 -14.05
CA GLY A 678 35.42 -28.05 -13.60
C GLY A 678 36.20 -26.87 -13.01
N LYS A 679 35.51 -25.79 -12.60
CA LYS A 679 36.18 -24.53 -12.31
C LYS A 679 36.84 -24.57 -10.93
N GLY A 680 38.14 -24.82 -10.93
CA GLY A 680 38.97 -24.88 -9.72
C GLY A 680 39.11 -26.29 -9.13
N TRP A 681 38.83 -27.34 -9.91
CA TRP A 681 39.01 -28.74 -9.50
C TRP A 681 39.19 -29.65 -10.74
N THR A 682 39.93 -30.75 -10.59
CA THR A 682 40.06 -31.83 -11.60
C THR A 682 39.81 -33.19 -10.94
N LYS A 683 39.88 -34.30 -11.69
CA LYS A 683 39.68 -35.66 -11.17
C LYS A 683 40.78 -36.14 -10.23
N GLU A 684 41.98 -35.66 -10.49
CA GLU A 684 43.19 -35.93 -9.75
C GLU A 684 43.25 -34.99 -8.52
N GLY A 685 42.98 -33.70 -8.72
CA GLY A 685 43.04 -32.68 -7.66
C GLY A 685 41.76 -32.47 -6.83
N PHE A 686 40.73 -33.31 -6.98
CA PHE A 686 39.46 -33.13 -6.26
C PHE A 686 39.67 -33.20 -4.74
N TRP A 687 40.33 -34.22 -4.21
CA TRP A 687 40.51 -34.35 -2.76
C TRP A 687 41.49 -33.31 -2.18
N GLU A 688 42.51 -32.90 -2.95
CA GLU A 688 43.51 -31.90 -2.53
C GLU A 688 42.95 -30.47 -2.42
N GLY A 689 42.08 -30.08 -3.35
CA GLY A 689 41.57 -28.70 -3.47
C GLY A 689 40.05 -28.61 -3.64
N GLY A 690 39.47 -29.43 -4.51
CA GLY A 690 38.03 -29.40 -4.83
C GLY A 690 37.12 -29.67 -3.64
N GLY A 691 37.42 -30.67 -2.81
CA GLY A 691 36.58 -31.15 -1.71
C GLY A 691 36.24 -30.07 -0.68
N LYS A 692 37.09 -29.05 -0.51
CA LYS A 692 36.80 -27.89 0.36
C LYS A 692 35.56 -27.10 -0.10
N LEU A 693 35.29 -27.04 -1.42
CA LEU A 693 34.09 -26.44 -1.99
C LEU A 693 32.83 -27.28 -1.68
N PHE A 694 32.97 -28.60 -1.58
CA PHE A 694 31.86 -29.53 -1.41
C PHE A 694 31.51 -29.80 0.06
N PHE A 695 32.50 -29.85 0.94
CA PHE A 695 32.36 -30.19 2.36
C PHE A 695 32.58 -28.98 3.29
N GLY A 696 32.12 -27.79 2.87
CA GLY A 696 32.08 -26.59 3.71
C GLY A 696 33.44 -26.11 4.26
N GLY A 697 34.55 -26.55 3.67
CA GLY A 697 35.91 -26.32 4.16
C GLY A 697 36.30 -27.08 5.44
N SER A 698 35.46 -28.02 5.93
CA SER A 698 35.79 -28.82 7.11
C SER A 698 36.72 -29.97 6.74
N LEU A 699 37.94 -29.96 7.30
CA LEU A 699 38.90 -31.07 7.14
C LEU A 699 38.39 -32.37 7.76
N GLU A 700 37.56 -32.29 8.81
CA GLU A 700 36.94 -33.47 9.43
C GLU A 700 35.83 -34.07 8.57
N GLU A 701 35.04 -33.24 7.86
CA GLU A 701 34.01 -33.75 6.94
C GLU A 701 34.68 -34.31 5.67
N LEU A 702 35.74 -33.68 5.18
CA LEU A 702 36.56 -34.20 4.08
C LEU A 702 37.19 -35.54 4.46
N ALA A 703 37.89 -35.61 5.61
CA ALA A 703 38.51 -36.84 6.12
C ALA A 703 37.49 -37.93 6.48
N ALA A 704 36.22 -37.58 6.76
CA ALA A 704 35.15 -38.56 6.97
C ALA A 704 34.42 -38.99 5.68
N ALA A 705 34.72 -38.38 4.53
CA ALA A 705 34.31 -38.83 3.19
C ALA A 705 35.45 -39.59 2.47
N GLU A 706 36.69 -39.22 2.77
CA GLU A 706 37.94 -39.83 2.28
C GLU A 706 38.36 -41.04 3.12
N GLY A 707 38.28 -40.93 4.44
CA GLY A 707 38.76 -41.91 5.43
C GLY A 707 37.75 -42.97 5.85
N ASP A 708 36.80 -43.33 4.98
CA ASP A 708 36.15 -44.64 5.05
C ASP A 708 37.15 -45.66 4.46
N VAL A 709 38.19 -45.99 5.24
CA VAL A 709 39.47 -46.53 4.74
C VAL A 709 39.32 -47.86 3.99
N GLU A 710 38.26 -48.63 4.27
CA GLU A 710 37.97 -49.90 3.59
C GLU A 710 37.21 -49.71 2.25
N ASN A 711 36.56 -48.56 2.03
CA ASN A 711 35.83 -48.23 0.81
C ASN A 711 35.65 -46.69 0.67
N PRO A 712 36.70 -45.93 0.27
CA PRO A 712 36.55 -44.50 0.01
C PRO A 712 35.44 -44.28 -1.02
N THR A 713 34.66 -43.19 -0.89
CA THR A 713 33.49 -42.95 -1.75
C THR A 713 33.92 -42.96 -3.21
N LYS A 714 33.65 -44.08 -3.91
CA LYS A 714 34.11 -44.28 -5.27
C LYS A 714 33.48 -43.24 -6.18
N TYR A 715 34.31 -42.79 -7.10
CA TYR A 715 33.89 -41.96 -8.21
C TYR A 715 32.83 -42.67 -9.05
N GLY A 716 31.85 -41.90 -9.53
CA GLY A 716 30.73 -42.44 -10.30
C GLY A 716 31.13 -42.88 -11.71
N GLU A 717 30.41 -43.89 -12.18
CA GLU A 717 30.44 -44.45 -13.52
C GLU A 717 29.19 -44.00 -14.31
N LEU A 718 29.12 -44.32 -15.59
CA LEU A 718 27.89 -44.25 -16.38
C LEU A 718 26.85 -45.27 -15.85
N PRO A 719 25.56 -45.14 -16.22
CA PRO A 719 24.52 -46.11 -15.81
C PRO A 719 24.83 -47.57 -16.17
N CYS A 720 25.62 -47.80 -17.23
CA CYS A 720 26.10 -49.12 -17.64
C CYS A 720 27.43 -49.58 -16.99
N GLY A 721 27.93 -48.89 -15.96
CA GLY A 721 29.17 -49.25 -15.25
C GLY A 721 30.48 -48.86 -15.96
N HIS A 722 30.42 -48.26 -17.15
CA HIS A 722 31.61 -47.76 -17.85
C HIS A 722 32.09 -46.41 -17.30
N GLU A 723 33.37 -46.07 -17.49
CA GLU A 723 33.90 -44.77 -17.05
C GLU A 723 33.19 -43.60 -17.75
N ALA A 724 32.78 -42.60 -16.96
CA ALA A 724 32.11 -41.40 -17.44
C ALA A 724 33.10 -40.38 -18.03
N THR A 725 33.63 -40.69 -19.22
CA THR A 725 34.48 -39.79 -20.00
C THR A 725 33.67 -38.91 -20.95
N VAL A 726 34.24 -37.79 -21.40
CA VAL A 726 33.58 -36.93 -22.40
C VAL A 726 33.42 -37.68 -23.71
N GLU A 727 34.40 -38.52 -24.06
CA GLU A 727 34.40 -39.35 -25.25
C GLU A 727 33.26 -40.37 -25.24
N ASN A 728 32.93 -40.96 -24.09
CA ASN A 728 31.86 -41.96 -23.98
C ASN A 728 30.45 -41.36 -24.05
N ILE A 729 30.31 -40.05 -23.80
CA ILE A 729 29.02 -39.35 -23.82
C ILE A 729 28.82 -38.55 -25.11
N GLN A 730 29.86 -37.86 -25.60
CA GLN A 730 29.74 -36.91 -26.71
C GLN A 730 29.27 -37.59 -28.00
N GLY A 731 28.09 -37.16 -28.47
CA GLY A 731 27.43 -37.69 -29.67
C GLY A 731 26.49 -38.87 -29.40
N ASP A 732 26.51 -39.46 -28.20
CA ASP A 732 25.53 -40.45 -27.77
C ASP A 732 24.31 -39.75 -27.15
N ARG A 733 23.47 -39.19 -28.02
CA ARG A 733 22.25 -38.46 -27.64
C ARG A 733 21.28 -39.26 -26.76
N ARG A 734 21.36 -40.59 -26.85
CA ARG A 734 20.54 -41.50 -26.05
C ARG A 734 21.09 -41.63 -24.63
N LEU A 735 22.40 -41.83 -24.46
CA LEU A 735 23.01 -41.79 -23.15
C LEU A 735 22.82 -40.41 -22.49
N GLU A 736 22.97 -39.32 -23.25
CA GLU A 736 22.67 -37.96 -22.77
C GLU A 736 21.22 -37.83 -22.26
N HIS A 737 20.25 -38.35 -23.02
CA HIS A 737 18.84 -38.39 -22.65
C HIS A 737 18.60 -39.20 -21.37
N ASP A 738 19.07 -40.45 -21.31
CA ASP A 738 18.84 -41.37 -20.19
C ASP A 738 19.45 -40.84 -18.88
N MET A 739 20.66 -40.26 -18.94
CA MET A 739 21.29 -39.60 -17.79
C MET A 739 20.48 -38.41 -17.26
N LEU A 740 19.81 -37.67 -18.15
CA LEU A 740 18.94 -36.54 -17.76
C LEU A 740 17.59 -37.01 -17.20
N VAL A 741 17.03 -38.13 -17.68
CA VAL A 741 15.86 -38.79 -17.07
C VAL A 741 16.19 -39.24 -15.64
N LEU A 742 17.29 -39.96 -15.44
CA LEU A 742 17.75 -40.42 -14.13
C LEU A 742 17.99 -39.26 -13.14
N LEU A 743 18.64 -38.20 -13.61
CA LEU A 743 18.87 -36.99 -12.82
C LEU A 743 17.55 -36.27 -12.48
N GLY A 744 16.54 -36.37 -13.35
CA GLY A 744 15.17 -35.93 -13.14
C GLY A 744 14.44 -36.71 -12.04
N GLN A 745 14.45 -38.04 -12.14
CA GLN A 745 13.95 -38.95 -11.09
C GLN A 745 14.57 -38.59 -9.74
N TRP A 746 15.89 -38.46 -9.66
CA TRP A 746 16.59 -38.03 -8.45
C TRP A 746 16.10 -36.70 -7.88
N GLN A 747 15.81 -35.70 -8.73
CA GLN A 747 15.28 -34.42 -8.26
C GLN A 747 13.86 -34.55 -7.71
N VAL A 748 12.99 -35.31 -8.36
CA VAL A 748 11.65 -35.63 -7.84
C VAL A 748 11.75 -36.34 -6.49
N LEU A 749 12.60 -37.38 -6.39
CA LEU A 749 12.81 -38.20 -5.19
C LEU A 749 13.30 -37.38 -3.99
N LEU A 750 14.26 -36.46 -4.19
CA LEU A 750 14.76 -35.58 -3.14
C LEU A 750 13.82 -34.41 -2.82
N PHE A 751 12.86 -34.10 -3.69
CA PHE A 751 11.94 -32.97 -3.55
C PHE A 751 10.58 -33.34 -2.95
N LEU A 752 10.01 -34.51 -3.26
CA LEU A 752 8.75 -34.99 -2.68
C LEU A 752 8.71 -34.94 -1.13
N PRO A 753 9.80 -35.21 -0.37
CA PRO A 753 9.84 -35.00 1.07
C PRO A 753 9.51 -33.56 1.51
N SER A 754 9.86 -32.54 0.72
CA SER A 754 9.51 -31.15 1.02
C SER A 754 8.02 -30.84 0.96
N LEU A 755 7.23 -31.70 0.31
CA LEU A 755 5.77 -31.58 0.22
C LEU A 755 5.05 -32.38 1.31
N ALA A 756 5.70 -33.37 1.92
CA ALA A 756 5.13 -34.25 2.94
C ALA A 756 5.08 -33.59 4.32
N ASN A 757 4.43 -34.24 5.30
CA ASN A 757 4.40 -33.74 6.68
C ASN A 757 5.79 -33.85 7.36
N PRO A 758 6.40 -32.76 7.85
CA PRO A 758 7.66 -32.81 8.60
C PRO A 758 7.64 -33.82 9.76
N ALA A 759 6.55 -33.86 10.53
CA ALA A 759 6.42 -34.77 11.67
C ALA A 759 6.21 -36.25 11.27
N LEU A 760 5.99 -36.57 9.99
CA LEU A 760 6.11 -37.96 9.49
C LEU A 760 7.56 -38.29 9.15
N LEU A 761 8.30 -37.35 8.57
CA LEU A 761 9.70 -37.53 8.17
C LEU A 761 10.63 -37.62 9.39
N GLU A 762 10.42 -36.79 10.41
CA GLU A 762 11.15 -36.87 11.68
C GLU A 762 10.91 -38.22 12.38
N ARG A 763 9.66 -38.72 12.38
CA ARG A 763 9.34 -40.07 12.90
C ARG A 763 9.99 -41.19 12.09
N ALA A 764 10.22 -40.98 10.80
CA ALA A 764 10.98 -41.90 9.95
C ALA A 764 12.51 -41.82 10.16
N GLY A 765 13.01 -40.89 10.99
CA GLY A 765 14.44 -40.68 11.26
C GLY A 765 15.11 -39.60 10.41
N VAL A 766 14.35 -38.91 9.53
CA VAL A 766 14.85 -37.81 8.70
C VAL A 766 14.68 -36.51 9.47
N LYS A 767 15.71 -36.13 10.24
CA LYS A 767 15.77 -34.87 10.98
C LYS A 767 15.74 -33.67 10.04
N GLY A 768 15.07 -32.59 10.45
CA GLY A 768 15.11 -31.32 9.75
C GLY A 768 16.49 -30.67 9.81
N MET A 769 16.99 -30.23 8.65
CA MET A 769 18.22 -29.44 8.50
C MET A 769 17.85 -27.97 8.31
N VAL A 770 18.46 -27.07 9.09
CA VAL A 770 18.18 -25.62 9.04
C VAL A 770 19.20 -24.94 8.14
N GLU A 771 18.76 -24.46 6.99
CA GLU A 771 19.58 -23.68 6.05
C GLU A 771 19.40 -22.18 6.30
N VAL A 772 20.50 -21.49 6.62
CA VAL A 772 20.53 -20.04 6.90
C VAL A 772 21.15 -19.30 5.71
N PHE A 773 20.32 -18.61 4.95
CA PHE A 773 20.78 -17.88 3.77
C PHE A 773 21.49 -16.59 4.17
N LYS A 774 22.74 -16.41 3.73
CA LYS A 774 23.45 -15.14 3.85
C LYS A 774 22.78 -14.05 2.99
N PRO A 775 22.70 -12.79 3.44
CA PRO A 775 22.26 -11.66 2.61
C PRO A 775 23.04 -11.57 1.31
N THR A 776 22.38 -11.18 0.23
CA THR A 776 23.00 -11.00 -1.09
C THR A 776 23.01 -9.52 -1.47
N LEU A 777 24.16 -9.04 -1.94
CA LEU A 777 24.28 -7.72 -2.55
C LEU A 777 23.77 -7.78 -3.99
N GLU A 778 22.61 -7.16 -4.24
CA GLU A 778 21.99 -7.06 -5.56
C GLU A 778 21.95 -5.58 -5.97
N ASN A 779 22.73 -5.20 -6.98
CA ASN A 779 22.90 -3.80 -7.42
C ASN A 779 23.34 -2.83 -6.29
N ASN A 780 24.33 -3.24 -5.48
CA ASN A 780 24.83 -2.51 -4.29
C ASN A 780 23.80 -2.30 -3.17
N HIS A 781 22.62 -2.94 -3.24
CA HIS A 781 21.67 -2.99 -2.14
C HIS A 781 21.73 -4.37 -1.47
N GLU A 782 21.83 -4.39 -0.15
CA GLU A 782 21.74 -5.63 0.62
C GLU A 782 20.29 -6.11 0.66
N ARG A 783 20.02 -7.22 -0.03
CA ARG A 783 18.73 -7.89 0.06
C ARG A 783 18.69 -8.67 1.37
N ARG A 784 17.71 -8.35 2.23
CA ARG A 784 17.48 -9.06 3.50
C ARG A 784 17.45 -10.57 3.24
N ALA A 785 18.23 -11.31 4.02
CA ALA A 785 18.20 -12.77 4.02
C ALA A 785 16.75 -13.29 4.17
N PRO A 786 16.32 -14.27 3.37
CA PRO A 786 15.07 -14.98 3.66
C PRO A 786 15.17 -15.70 5.01
N ASP A 787 14.03 -15.92 5.66
CA ASP A 787 13.99 -16.60 6.95
C ASP A 787 14.59 -18.03 6.84
N PRO A 788 15.19 -18.58 7.91
CA PRO A 788 15.82 -19.90 7.86
C PRO A 788 14.86 -21.00 7.41
N ILE A 789 15.33 -21.88 6.53
CA ILE A 789 14.47 -22.89 5.89
C ILE A 789 14.83 -24.27 6.44
N VAL A 790 13.84 -24.96 6.98
CA VAL A 790 14.00 -26.33 7.48
C VAL A 790 13.62 -27.31 6.37
N HIS A 791 14.56 -28.13 5.90
CA HIS A 791 14.30 -29.17 4.91
C HIS A 791 14.62 -30.57 5.44
N HIS A 792 13.88 -31.57 4.94
CA HIS A 792 13.90 -32.94 5.44
C HIS A 792 14.28 -33.88 4.28
N THR A 793 15.57 -33.91 3.94
CA THR A 793 16.07 -34.68 2.78
C THR A 793 16.59 -36.06 3.24
N PRO A 794 15.97 -37.19 2.83
CA PRO A 794 16.43 -38.54 3.16
C PRO A 794 17.66 -38.96 2.35
N ASP A 795 18.43 -39.96 2.81
CA ASP A 795 19.42 -40.66 1.97
C ASP A 795 18.85 -42.01 1.52
N PHE A 796 18.40 -42.06 0.27
CA PHE A 796 17.74 -43.24 -0.31
C PHE A 796 18.69 -44.40 -0.65
N ARG A 797 20.02 -44.26 -0.48
CA ARG A 797 20.97 -45.37 -0.67
C ARG A 797 21.07 -46.28 0.54
N ILE A 798 20.88 -45.73 1.75
CA ILE A 798 21.18 -46.45 2.99
C ILE A 798 19.93 -47.25 3.40
N LYS A 799 20.05 -48.59 3.44
CA LYS A 799 18.99 -49.51 3.94
C LYS A 799 18.51 -49.20 5.37
N HIS A 800 19.19 -48.32 6.11
CA HIS A 800 18.74 -47.82 7.42
C HIS A 800 17.55 -46.85 7.33
N ASP A 801 17.51 -45.94 6.33
CA ASP A 801 16.39 -44.99 6.17
C ASP A 801 15.14 -45.72 5.65
N ILE A 802 15.29 -46.78 4.84
CA ILE A 802 14.20 -47.68 4.40
C ILE A 802 14.64 -49.15 4.56
N PRO A 803 14.32 -49.81 5.69
CA PRO A 803 14.66 -51.21 5.89
C PRO A 803 13.73 -52.14 5.09
N GLU A 804 14.25 -53.33 4.77
CA GLU A 804 13.55 -54.46 4.14
C GLU A 804 12.56 -55.14 5.12
N ALA A 805 11.73 -54.33 5.77
CA ALA A 805 10.71 -54.76 6.71
C ALA A 805 9.32 -54.82 6.05
N SER A 806 8.38 -55.55 6.66
CA SER A 806 6.99 -55.62 6.19
C SER A 806 6.31 -54.24 6.22
N ARG A 807 5.22 -54.05 5.47
CA ARG A 807 4.44 -52.79 5.45
C ARG A 807 4.01 -52.35 6.86
N GLU A 808 3.66 -53.31 7.71
CA GLU A 808 3.26 -53.08 9.10
C GLU A 808 4.43 -52.62 9.98
N GLU A 809 5.60 -53.23 9.82
CA GLU A 809 6.81 -52.83 10.55
C GLU A 809 7.35 -51.48 10.07
N ARG A 810 7.32 -51.19 8.76
CA ARG A 810 7.60 -49.84 8.23
C ARG A 810 6.62 -48.79 8.77
N ASN A 811 5.35 -49.16 8.98
CA ASN A 811 4.36 -48.27 9.58
C ASN A 811 4.62 -48.05 11.09
N ARG A 812 4.97 -49.12 11.83
CA ARG A 812 5.38 -49.08 13.24
C ARG A 812 6.61 -48.18 13.45
N GLN A 813 7.57 -48.23 12.51
CA GLN A 813 8.77 -47.40 12.50
C GLN A 813 8.57 -45.99 11.89
N GLY A 814 7.36 -45.64 11.45
CA GLY A 814 7.08 -44.34 10.79
C GLY A 814 7.64 -44.18 9.36
N LYS A 815 8.44 -45.14 8.87
CA LYS A 815 9.16 -45.11 7.59
C LYS A 815 8.28 -45.34 6.35
N LEU A 816 7.00 -45.66 6.52
CA LEU A 816 6.05 -45.83 5.42
C LEU A 816 6.00 -44.62 4.47
N ILE A 817 6.20 -43.40 4.96
CA ILE A 817 6.24 -42.20 4.09
C ILE A 817 7.45 -42.19 3.14
N LEU A 818 8.61 -42.70 3.58
CA LEU A 818 9.83 -42.74 2.77
C LEU A 818 9.75 -43.84 1.71
N ALA A 819 9.21 -45.01 2.08
CA ALA A 819 8.89 -46.06 1.12
C ALA A 819 7.94 -45.51 0.04
N ARG A 820 6.81 -44.90 0.43
CA ARG A 820 5.88 -44.26 -0.52
C ARG A 820 6.54 -43.25 -1.44
N ILE A 821 7.46 -42.42 -0.94
CA ILE A 821 8.19 -41.44 -1.77
C ILE A 821 9.14 -42.13 -2.76
N ARG A 822 9.85 -43.18 -2.33
CA ARG A 822 10.71 -44.01 -3.18
C ARG A 822 9.88 -44.67 -4.28
N ASP A 823 8.81 -45.36 -3.89
CA ASP A 823 7.95 -46.18 -4.73
C ASP A 823 7.05 -45.36 -5.71
N ILE A 824 7.15 -44.01 -5.69
CA ILE A 824 6.58 -43.08 -6.70
C ILE A 824 7.55 -42.83 -7.86
N VAL A 825 8.86 -43.02 -7.63
CA VAL A 825 9.94 -42.52 -8.50
C VAL A 825 10.89 -43.63 -8.95
N ILE A 826 11.01 -44.68 -8.15
CA ILE A 826 11.80 -45.89 -8.39
C ILE A 826 10.85 -47.07 -8.20
N ALA A 827 10.96 -48.12 -9.02
CA ALA A 827 10.17 -49.34 -8.86
C ALA A 827 10.39 -50.03 -7.50
N ASP A 828 9.43 -50.87 -7.08
CA ASP A 828 9.37 -51.52 -5.75
C ASP A 828 10.67 -52.26 -5.34
N ASP A 829 11.41 -52.78 -6.33
CA ASP A 829 12.64 -53.58 -6.24
C ASP A 829 13.94 -52.78 -6.48
N GLY A 830 13.84 -51.50 -6.84
CA GLY A 830 14.98 -50.71 -7.28
C GLY A 830 15.97 -50.37 -6.17
N ASN A 831 17.07 -51.12 -6.10
CA ASN A 831 18.28 -50.68 -5.43
C ASN A 831 18.89 -49.50 -6.19
N VAL A 832 19.36 -48.48 -5.47
CA VAL A 832 20.24 -47.46 -6.07
C VAL A 832 21.59 -48.12 -6.36
N HIS A 833 22.07 -48.04 -7.61
CA HIS A 833 23.36 -48.60 -7.99
C HIS A 833 24.50 -47.92 -7.21
N PRO A 834 25.62 -48.60 -6.87
CA PRO A 834 26.73 -47.98 -6.13
C PRO A 834 27.30 -46.70 -6.78
N SER A 835 27.24 -46.57 -8.11
CA SER A 835 27.60 -45.32 -8.83
C SER A 835 26.56 -44.19 -8.72
N GLY A 836 25.49 -44.39 -7.95
CA GLY A 836 24.49 -43.38 -7.62
C GLY A 836 23.30 -43.30 -8.57
N TRP A 837 23.20 -44.14 -9.60
CA TRP A 837 22.05 -44.15 -10.51
C TRP A 837 20.85 -44.91 -9.94
N THR A 838 19.65 -44.43 -10.24
CA THR A 838 18.39 -45.15 -10.04
C THR A 838 18.17 -46.20 -11.13
N ASN A 839 17.36 -47.21 -10.85
CA ASN A 839 16.89 -48.13 -11.88
C ASN A 839 15.88 -47.44 -12.81
N GLU A 840 15.74 -47.97 -14.03
CA GLU A 840 14.72 -47.56 -14.99
C GLU A 840 13.32 -47.64 -14.37
N HIS A 841 12.56 -46.54 -14.45
CA HIS A 841 11.20 -46.46 -13.96
C HIS A 841 10.44 -45.33 -14.66
N SER A 842 9.57 -45.69 -15.60
CA SER A 842 8.54 -44.80 -16.15
C SER A 842 7.20 -45.06 -15.48
N VAL A 843 6.45 -43.99 -15.20
CA VAL A 843 5.03 -44.08 -14.80
C VAL A 843 4.17 -44.67 -15.93
N GLU A 844 4.62 -44.53 -17.19
CA GLU A 844 3.92 -45.03 -18.38
C GLU A 844 4.14 -46.53 -18.60
N GLU A 845 5.27 -47.07 -18.12
CA GLU A 845 5.67 -48.48 -18.27
C GLU A 845 5.23 -49.36 -17.11
N ILE A 846 4.37 -48.84 -16.23
CA ILE A 846 3.73 -49.61 -15.17
C ILE A 846 2.67 -50.54 -15.79
N GLY A 847 3.14 -51.61 -16.43
CA GLY A 847 2.35 -52.55 -17.24
C GLY A 847 1.34 -53.42 -16.47
N SER A 848 1.11 -53.14 -15.19
CA SER A 848 0.07 -53.77 -14.38
C SER A 848 -0.77 -52.69 -13.71
N ASP A 849 -2.08 -52.73 -13.95
CA ASP A 849 -3.06 -51.84 -13.30
C ASP A 849 -2.92 -51.83 -11.77
N THR A 850 -2.54 -52.95 -11.16
CA THR A 850 -2.31 -53.03 -9.71
C THR A 850 -1.09 -52.23 -9.28
N LYS A 851 0.04 -52.33 -9.99
CA LYS A 851 1.21 -51.47 -9.73
C LYS A 851 0.87 -50.00 -9.93
N ARG A 852 0.07 -49.67 -10.97
CA ARG A 852 -0.37 -48.30 -11.24
C ARG A 852 -1.23 -47.74 -10.12
N ARG A 853 -2.22 -48.50 -9.64
CA ARG A 853 -3.03 -48.11 -8.48
C ARG A 853 -2.21 -47.95 -7.20
N VAL A 854 -1.16 -48.75 -6.99
CA VAL A 854 -0.22 -48.57 -5.86
C VAL A 854 0.56 -47.26 -5.99
N PHE A 855 1.07 -46.92 -7.19
CA PHE A 855 1.66 -45.60 -7.46
C PHE A 855 0.68 -44.46 -7.13
N LEU A 856 -0.57 -44.56 -7.59
CA LEU A 856 -1.60 -43.56 -7.30
C LEU A 856 -1.92 -43.46 -5.80
N GLU A 857 -1.95 -44.58 -5.05
CA GLU A 857 -2.08 -44.55 -3.59
C GLU A 857 -0.91 -43.82 -2.95
N ASN A 858 0.32 -44.21 -3.29
CA ASN A 858 1.52 -43.64 -2.70
C ASN A 858 1.57 -42.12 -2.92
N PHE A 859 1.30 -41.67 -4.16
CA PHE A 859 1.32 -40.25 -4.52
C PHE A 859 0.16 -39.47 -3.88
N ALA A 860 -1.05 -40.02 -3.86
CA ALA A 860 -2.20 -39.44 -3.15
C ALA A 860 -1.92 -39.26 -1.65
N GLN A 861 -1.29 -40.25 -1.00
CA GLN A 861 -1.03 -40.25 0.42
C GLN A 861 0.11 -39.30 0.81
N VAL A 862 1.16 -39.17 -0.03
CA VAL A 862 2.21 -38.17 0.15
C VAL A 862 1.62 -36.76 0.09
N LEU A 863 0.87 -36.44 -0.97
CA LEU A 863 0.26 -35.12 -1.16
C LEU A 863 -0.81 -34.80 -0.11
N ALA A 864 -1.61 -35.79 0.32
CA ALA A 864 -2.61 -35.63 1.36
C ALA A 864 -2.02 -35.53 2.79
N SER A 865 -0.75 -35.87 2.96
CA SER A 865 0.00 -35.61 4.21
C SER A 865 0.50 -34.17 4.32
N SER A 866 0.53 -33.42 3.21
CA SER A 866 1.12 -32.10 3.14
C SER A 866 0.52 -31.11 4.15
N PRO A 867 1.33 -30.28 4.82
CA PRO A 867 0.84 -29.15 5.62
C PRO A 867 -0.09 -28.20 4.86
N HIS A 868 0.00 -28.17 3.52
CA HIS A 868 -0.79 -27.30 2.66
C HIS A 868 -2.02 -27.98 2.02
N ALA A 869 -2.25 -29.28 2.26
CA ALA A 869 -3.29 -30.05 1.58
C ALA A 869 -4.71 -29.49 1.82
N ARG A 870 -5.03 -29.11 3.07
CA ARG A 870 -6.32 -28.46 3.43
C ARG A 870 -6.47 -27.08 2.83
N TRP A 871 -5.40 -26.28 2.80
CA TRP A 871 -5.43 -24.96 2.18
C TRP A 871 -5.74 -25.07 0.68
N LEU A 872 -5.20 -26.07 -0.01
CA LEU A 872 -5.57 -26.34 -1.40
C LEU A 872 -7.05 -26.77 -1.55
N ASP A 873 -7.60 -27.54 -0.61
CA ASP A 873 -9.05 -27.85 -0.60
C ASP A 873 -9.92 -26.60 -0.45
N GLU A 874 -9.51 -25.64 0.38
CA GLU A 874 -10.21 -24.36 0.52
C GLU A 874 -10.15 -23.52 -0.76
N GLN A 875 -9.02 -23.55 -1.48
CA GLN A 875 -8.86 -22.79 -2.74
C GLN A 875 -9.55 -23.44 -3.96
N LYS A 876 -9.62 -24.78 -4.00
CA LYS A 876 -10.02 -25.54 -5.21
C LYS A 876 -11.24 -26.45 -4.99
N GLY A 877 -11.77 -26.57 -3.78
CA GLY A 877 -12.90 -27.47 -3.46
C GLY A 877 -14.22 -27.16 -4.19
N GLY A 878 -14.37 -25.95 -4.74
CA GLY A 878 -15.49 -25.59 -5.63
C GLY A 878 -15.32 -26.05 -7.09
N THR A 879 -14.13 -26.53 -7.48
CA THR A 879 -13.85 -26.99 -8.85
C THR A 879 -14.40 -28.40 -9.07
N LYS A 880 -15.19 -28.59 -10.13
CA LYS A 880 -15.72 -29.91 -10.51
C LYS A 880 -14.57 -30.90 -10.72
N GLY A 881 -14.67 -32.09 -10.11
CA GLY A 881 -13.65 -33.14 -10.20
C GLY A 881 -12.55 -33.05 -9.14
N TRP A 882 -12.49 -32.00 -8.31
CA TRP A 882 -11.47 -31.88 -7.27
C TRP A 882 -11.58 -33.01 -6.23
N TRP A 883 -10.59 -33.90 -6.17
CA TRP A 883 -10.48 -34.88 -5.09
C TRP A 883 -9.94 -34.19 -3.84
N SER A 884 -10.73 -34.15 -2.76
CA SER A 884 -10.34 -33.56 -1.47
C SER A 884 -9.26 -34.36 -0.75
N THR A 885 -8.56 -33.74 0.20
CA THR A 885 -7.53 -34.39 1.03
C THR A 885 -8.05 -35.65 1.72
N ASP A 886 -9.29 -35.64 2.22
CA ASP A 886 -9.87 -36.80 2.89
C ASP A 886 -10.25 -37.92 1.91
N ARG A 887 -10.67 -37.57 0.68
CA ARG A 887 -10.88 -38.55 -0.41
C ARG A 887 -9.55 -39.20 -0.84
N LEU A 888 -8.46 -38.42 -0.89
CA LEU A 888 -7.12 -38.95 -1.18
C LEU A 888 -6.59 -39.86 -0.08
N LYS A 889 -6.83 -39.55 1.20
CA LYS A 889 -6.49 -40.44 2.33
C LYS A 889 -7.27 -41.75 2.34
N ALA A 890 -8.50 -41.73 1.84
CA ALA A 890 -9.36 -42.91 1.73
C ALA A 890 -9.10 -43.75 0.47
N TYR A 891 -8.27 -43.27 -0.47
CA TYR A 891 -7.89 -44.03 -1.65
C TYR A 891 -6.99 -45.22 -1.27
N ASN A 892 -7.29 -46.39 -1.85
CA ASN A 892 -6.64 -47.66 -1.58
C ASN A 892 -6.28 -48.31 -2.93
N GLY A 893 -4.99 -48.50 -3.22
CA GLY A 893 -4.51 -49.00 -4.51
C GLY A 893 -4.87 -50.47 -4.78
N PHE A 894 -5.29 -51.21 -3.74
CA PHE A 894 -5.68 -52.61 -3.85
C PHE A 894 -7.16 -52.79 -4.24
N GLN A 895 -7.91 -51.69 -4.41
CA GLN A 895 -9.31 -51.71 -4.81
C GLN A 895 -9.52 -50.89 -6.08
N GLN A 896 -10.14 -51.48 -7.11
CA GLN A 896 -10.51 -50.74 -8.31
C GLN A 896 -11.52 -49.65 -7.97
N VAL A 897 -11.28 -48.41 -8.44
CA VAL A 897 -12.21 -47.31 -8.20
C VAL A 897 -13.50 -47.52 -8.99
N ARG A 898 -14.64 -47.17 -8.40
CA ARG A 898 -15.92 -47.10 -9.12
C ARG A 898 -15.82 -46.10 -10.27
N GLY A 899 -15.78 -46.62 -11.50
CA GLY A 899 -15.51 -45.88 -12.73
C GLY A 899 -14.27 -46.35 -13.49
N GLY A 900 -13.51 -47.32 -12.96
CA GLY A 900 -12.44 -48.01 -13.68
C GLY A 900 -11.28 -47.09 -14.07
N ARG A 901 -10.62 -47.42 -15.20
CA ARG A 901 -9.39 -46.78 -15.67
C ARG A 901 -9.56 -45.27 -15.89
N ASP A 902 -10.68 -44.83 -16.44
CA ASP A 902 -10.98 -43.41 -16.68
C ASP A 902 -10.91 -42.58 -15.38
N THR A 903 -11.38 -43.15 -14.26
CA THR A 903 -11.33 -42.48 -12.95
C THR A 903 -9.93 -42.50 -12.34
N GLU A 904 -9.11 -43.49 -12.68
CA GLU A 904 -7.68 -43.56 -12.33
C GLU A 904 -6.86 -42.54 -13.15
N ASP A 905 -7.20 -42.33 -14.43
CA ASP A 905 -6.62 -41.30 -15.30
C ASP A 905 -6.97 -39.88 -14.82
N GLU A 906 -8.24 -39.63 -14.45
CA GLU A 906 -8.65 -38.38 -13.81
C GLU A 906 -7.90 -38.13 -12.49
N LEU A 907 -7.73 -39.18 -11.67
CA LEU A 907 -6.96 -39.09 -10.43
C LEU A 907 -5.50 -38.75 -10.72
N GLN A 908 -4.86 -39.41 -11.68
CA GLN A 908 -3.46 -39.18 -12.05
C GLN A 908 -3.20 -37.71 -12.42
N LYS A 909 -4.01 -37.16 -13.32
CA LYS A 909 -3.98 -35.73 -13.72
C LYS A 909 -4.17 -34.79 -12.54
N HIS A 910 -5.13 -35.10 -11.67
CA HIS A 910 -5.41 -34.32 -10.45
C HIS A 910 -4.26 -34.39 -9.43
N LEU A 911 -3.56 -35.51 -9.31
CA LEU A 911 -2.39 -35.66 -8.44
C LEU A 911 -1.19 -34.83 -8.97
N PHE A 912 -0.94 -34.82 -10.27
CA PHE A 912 0.09 -33.93 -10.85
C PHE A 912 -0.26 -32.45 -10.67
N LEU A 913 -1.52 -32.06 -10.87
CA LEU A 913 -1.97 -30.69 -10.56
C LEU A 913 -1.76 -30.35 -9.08
N ARG A 914 -2.09 -31.26 -8.16
CA ARG A 914 -1.82 -31.05 -6.72
C ARG A 914 -0.34 -30.96 -6.40
N TYR A 915 0.50 -31.79 -7.01
CA TYR A 915 1.95 -31.74 -6.86
C TYR A 915 2.48 -30.35 -7.25
N VAL A 916 2.08 -29.85 -8.42
CA VAL A 916 2.40 -28.50 -8.88
C VAL A 916 1.94 -27.42 -7.89
N LEU A 917 0.66 -27.40 -7.53
CA LEU A 917 0.10 -26.35 -6.66
C LEU A 917 0.68 -26.39 -5.23
N THR A 918 1.00 -27.58 -4.71
CA THR A 918 1.67 -27.74 -3.41
C THR A 918 3.10 -27.21 -3.46
N SER A 919 3.81 -27.47 -4.56
CA SER A 919 5.19 -26.99 -4.78
C SER A 919 5.26 -25.47 -4.87
N LEU A 920 4.34 -24.86 -5.62
CA LEU A 920 4.23 -23.40 -5.66
C LEU A 920 3.95 -22.84 -4.26
N LYS A 921 3.11 -23.51 -3.46
CA LYS A 921 2.82 -23.09 -2.09
C LYS A 921 4.01 -23.22 -1.13
N THR A 922 4.90 -24.20 -1.31
CA THR A 922 6.18 -24.28 -0.58
C THR A 922 7.24 -23.31 -1.11
N GLY A 923 6.96 -22.57 -2.19
CA GLY A 923 7.85 -21.58 -2.79
C GLY A 923 8.86 -22.14 -3.78
N HIS A 924 8.58 -23.32 -4.32
CA HIS A 924 9.41 -24.01 -5.30
C HIS A 924 8.69 -24.20 -6.64
N ILE A 925 9.44 -24.12 -7.73
CA ILE A 925 9.02 -24.74 -8.99
C ILE A 925 9.26 -26.24 -8.83
N PRO A 926 8.26 -27.12 -9.10
CA PRO A 926 8.43 -28.55 -9.00
C PRO A 926 9.49 -29.08 -9.98
N PRO A 927 10.31 -30.07 -9.59
CA PRO A 927 11.01 -30.94 -10.52
C PRO A 927 10.06 -31.67 -11.46
N GLU A 928 10.54 -31.88 -12.67
CA GLU A 928 9.78 -32.41 -13.80
C GLU A 928 9.70 -33.94 -13.76
N PHE A 929 8.54 -34.49 -14.10
CA PHE A 929 8.41 -35.91 -14.42
C PHE A 929 8.65 -36.11 -15.93
N PHE A 930 9.57 -37.02 -16.27
CA PHE A 930 9.91 -37.34 -17.65
C PHE A 930 9.22 -38.62 -18.14
N SER A 931 8.91 -38.66 -19.43
CA SER A 931 8.52 -39.86 -20.16
C SER A 931 9.77 -40.62 -20.61
N ILE A 932 9.78 -41.94 -20.44
CA ILE A 932 10.77 -42.84 -21.05
C ILE A 932 10.17 -43.34 -22.36
N GLY A 933 10.87 -43.11 -23.47
CA GLY A 933 10.37 -43.50 -24.79
C GLY A 933 10.44 -45.02 -25.01
N SER A 934 9.43 -45.58 -25.66
CA SER A 934 9.24 -47.04 -25.86
C SER A 934 10.28 -47.76 -26.74
N SER A 935 11.39 -47.11 -27.12
CA SER A 935 12.45 -47.65 -27.98
C SER A 935 13.84 -47.66 -27.33
N TYR A 936 13.96 -47.29 -26.04
CA TYR A 936 15.23 -47.17 -25.35
C TYR A 936 15.53 -48.41 -24.50
N ARG A 937 16.64 -49.11 -24.78
CA ARG A 937 17.31 -49.96 -23.77
C ARG A 937 18.18 -49.05 -22.92
N PHE A 938 17.86 -48.94 -21.64
CA PHE A 938 18.33 -47.85 -20.80
C PHE A 938 19.83 -47.88 -20.49
N GLY A 939 20.50 -46.72 -20.54
CA GLY A 939 21.79 -46.49 -19.88
C GLY A 939 23.05 -47.08 -20.52
N TYR A 940 22.92 -47.85 -21.61
CA TYR A 940 24.05 -48.43 -22.36
C TYR A 940 24.74 -47.37 -23.25
N CYS A 941 26.06 -47.21 -23.11
CA CYS A 941 26.83 -46.30 -23.97
C CYS A 941 27.18 -46.93 -25.32
N ALA A 942 27.06 -46.16 -26.40
CA ALA A 942 27.28 -46.61 -27.78
C ALA A 942 28.69 -47.16 -28.02
N LYS A 943 29.71 -46.61 -27.35
CA LYS A 943 31.12 -46.93 -27.62
C LYS A 943 31.61 -48.24 -27.00
N GLU A 944 31.15 -48.59 -25.80
CA GLU A 944 31.64 -49.76 -25.08
C GLU A 944 30.59 -50.88 -25.03
N CYS A 945 29.33 -50.57 -24.72
CA CYS A 945 28.27 -51.59 -24.58
C CYS A 945 27.83 -52.22 -25.91
N PHE A 946 27.98 -51.49 -27.02
CA PHE A 946 27.60 -51.94 -28.36
C PHE A 946 28.81 -52.24 -29.26
N LYS A 947 29.99 -52.47 -28.67
CA LYS A 947 31.06 -53.17 -29.40
C LYS A 947 30.49 -54.50 -29.88
N PRO A 948 30.40 -54.77 -31.19
CA PRO A 948 29.98 -56.08 -31.66
C PRO A 948 30.94 -57.08 -31.04
N VAL A 949 30.42 -58.13 -30.39
CA VAL A 949 31.26 -59.19 -29.83
C VAL A 949 32.07 -59.74 -31.00
N VAL A 950 33.37 -59.43 -31.02
CA VAL A 950 34.28 -59.95 -32.03
C VAL A 950 34.49 -61.41 -31.66
N VAL A 951 33.58 -62.26 -32.13
CA VAL A 951 33.73 -63.71 -32.06
C VAL A 951 35.10 -64.02 -32.65
N PRO A 952 36.02 -64.66 -31.90
CA PRO A 952 37.35 -64.94 -32.41
C PRO A 952 37.24 -65.71 -33.72
N ALA A 953 37.93 -65.23 -34.77
CA ALA A 953 37.90 -65.86 -36.08
C ALA A 953 38.52 -67.27 -35.98
N GLY A 954 37.66 -68.27 -35.79
CA GLY A 954 38.04 -69.63 -35.42
C GLY A 954 37.02 -70.36 -34.52
N MET A 955 36.08 -69.65 -33.88
CA MET A 955 34.92 -70.30 -33.24
C MET A 955 33.82 -70.53 -34.29
N GLU A 956 33.68 -71.78 -34.77
CA GLU A 956 32.53 -72.18 -35.58
C GLU A 956 31.27 -72.20 -34.70
N TYR A 957 30.14 -71.76 -35.26
CA TYR A 957 28.89 -71.54 -34.53
C TYR A 957 28.17 -72.84 -34.13
N THR A 958 28.77 -74.00 -34.41
CA THR A 958 28.26 -75.36 -34.14
C THR A 958 28.50 -75.80 -32.70
N ASP A 959 29.56 -75.32 -32.05
CA ASP A 959 30.02 -75.84 -30.75
C ASP A 959 29.23 -75.25 -29.55
N LEU A 960 28.17 -74.49 -29.81
CA LEU A 960 27.34 -73.80 -28.79
C LEU A 960 25.88 -74.29 -28.75
N LEU A 961 25.56 -75.41 -29.41
CA LEU A 961 24.19 -75.93 -29.50
C LEU A 961 24.00 -77.41 -29.10
N ASP A 962 25.03 -78.11 -28.62
CA ASP A 962 25.01 -79.60 -28.51
C ASP A 962 25.35 -80.20 -27.12
N GLU A 963 25.23 -79.44 -26.02
CA GLU A 963 25.28 -80.01 -24.66
C GLU A 963 24.16 -79.42 -23.77
N GLY A 964 23.14 -80.22 -23.42
CA GLY A 964 22.17 -79.82 -22.40
C GLY A 964 20.74 -80.38 -22.44
N GLU A 965 20.40 -81.36 -23.30
CA GLU A 965 19.19 -82.16 -23.05
C GLU A 965 19.43 -83.06 -21.82
N SER A 966 18.96 -82.61 -20.66
CA SER A 966 18.65 -83.49 -19.53
C SER A 966 17.12 -83.56 -19.39
N ASP A 967 16.55 -84.67 -19.79
CA ASP A 967 15.25 -85.13 -19.28
C ASP A 967 15.26 -85.06 -17.74
N ASP A 968 14.22 -84.47 -17.15
CA ASP A 968 13.45 -85.07 -16.04
C ASP A 968 12.33 -84.09 -15.57
N ASP A 969 11.20 -84.67 -15.18
CA ASP A 969 10.11 -84.09 -14.38
C ASP A 969 9.33 -82.86 -14.92
N TYR A 970 8.54 -83.07 -15.97
CA TYR A 970 7.38 -82.21 -16.31
C TYR A 970 6.04 -82.95 -16.14
N GLU A 971 5.67 -83.30 -14.90
CA GLU A 971 4.32 -83.77 -14.57
C GLU A 971 3.41 -82.65 -14.03
N GLY A 972 2.32 -82.41 -14.76
CA GLY A 972 1.02 -82.06 -14.18
C GLY A 972 0.84 -80.66 -13.57
N TYR A 973 0.23 -79.75 -14.34
CA TYR A 973 -1.18 -79.40 -14.08
C TYR A 973 -1.84 -78.81 -15.33
N THR A 974 -2.91 -79.46 -15.76
CA THR A 974 -3.71 -79.07 -16.94
C THR A 974 -4.72 -77.97 -16.63
N ASN A 975 -4.90 -77.06 -17.59
CA ASN A 975 -6.11 -76.36 -18.01
C ASN A 975 -7.38 -76.42 -17.13
N GLU A 976 -7.96 -75.24 -16.89
CA GLU A 976 -9.33 -74.83 -17.30
C GLU A 976 -9.47 -73.32 -16.96
N GLU A 977 -9.34 -72.43 -17.94
CA GLU A 977 -10.42 -71.84 -18.77
C GLU A 977 -11.04 -70.55 -18.16
N TRP A 978 -10.85 -69.44 -18.92
CA TRP A 978 -11.31 -68.04 -18.73
C TRP A 978 -10.54 -67.11 -17.77
#